data_AF-A0A2C8Y758-F1
#
_entry.id   AF-A0A2C8Y758-F1
#
_cell.length_a   1.000
_cell.length_b   1.000
_cell.length_c   1.000
_cell.angle_alpha   90.00
_cell.angle_beta   90.00
_cell.angle_gamma   90.00
#
_symmetry.space_group_name_H-M   'P 1'
#
loop_
_entity.id
_entity.type
_entity.pdbx_description
1 polymer ?
#
loop_
_entity_poly.entity_id
_entity_poly.type
_entity_poly.pdbx_seq_one_letter_code
_entity_poly.pdbx_strand_id
1 'polypeptide(L)'
;MLKRMFGTVACGVWVAAAAISPSEVVSLPGDAAYGGGDKVGSQLVAATYNAGEGPGIWIVADGGYRLYHNGALLAEDNQAGRVRFVPMTFLPGENAISVVGVNSQGAPGVMVQIDDLDRSYYSGSGWKAKPSVGNNSWKNKGRDLSQWGSATTLNYASNKLPSGAALSGFAANTQAKWIWSGAETDPTAVLLFTFNVKAEGFGASTTGGATGNIVFASDSASIRKYLQSNDAVTILVPEGTYDFRQMRNAVTEANKQGRTWCRTTCSEKNRVTGKTNKFYRIAFEKNSCASLGESGLEIVKESDNLQAWSNWITTKPNKSLVGMGRGANLRGASIVVRSNEGSYNHIYRNLAIYDVNPHLIEGGDGLETVGTASKHVKGFWADHISYKWISDGMDMEFVDDATISYLDFDGANEYNCWGTDPYMALVEDAHLTYANNYWHNTYGRVPKVTGESNGSQVHLYNQYVDYNRFFIAGANGHSTNAKAYVRYENSYIDNGQGYLAEWGDNGYVYFSGVTFGSGTKQQHRYNGTVTQGVPNAATFNPSYSFEKRTVANIPKEIPSLVGVGGRYGKMPEYNQGFGQSNKAATVSMTAPVAGAKFDAGAMVTLKADAKDNDGSVKKVDFYVGNTLVGSATASPYQVNASGLEPGMYSAVAVVTDNSGLSQMSAFVTFSVEGTAYPEVVKCGGGSSSQSINLGEPIVDFCYTWSGAETVVPEGFPTGVTTSIDKTNRKISISGTPAEAGEFAFTVTATNNDSTFIKSGRIVVTDPNAPASSSSVEPESSSGEVVESSSGTTSIATRATNFATEAETAYYRIFDMQGRPLFTGYRMPAKMPAVRAIVVEYSNSGSVVRRYITAKY
;
A
#
# COMPACT_ATOMS: atom_id res chain seq x y z
N MET A 1 6.94 29.15 36.06
CA MET A 1 8.16 28.85 36.85
C MET A 1 8.07 27.37 37.23
N LEU A 2 8.99 26.45 36.95
CA LEU A 2 10.42 26.49 36.73
C LEU A 2 10.82 25.35 35.76
N LYS A 3 11.81 25.60 34.92
CA LYS A 3 12.44 24.68 33.94
C LYS A 3 13.00 23.41 34.61
N ARG A 4 12.82 22.25 33.96
CA ARG A 4 13.86 21.19 33.92
C ARG A 4 14.01 20.68 32.48
N MET A 5 15.06 21.18 31.84
CA MET A 5 15.65 20.58 30.63
C MET A 5 16.26 19.23 31.03
N PHE A 6 15.77 18.15 30.45
CA PHE A 6 16.55 16.94 30.28
C PHE A 6 16.89 16.85 28.79
N GLY A 7 18.14 17.17 28.45
CA GLY A 7 18.71 16.86 27.16
C GLY A 7 18.92 15.36 27.06
N THR A 8 18.19 14.71 26.17
CA THR A 8 18.38 13.31 25.83
C THR A 8 19.69 13.20 25.03
N VAL A 9 20.73 12.69 25.66
CA VAL A 9 21.96 12.27 25.00
C VAL A 9 21.59 11.09 24.11
N ALA A 10 21.65 11.28 22.79
CA ALA A 10 21.52 10.21 21.82
C ALA A 10 22.68 9.23 22.01
N CYS A 11 22.38 8.07 22.60
CA CYS A 11 23.29 6.94 22.64
C CYS A 11 23.32 6.35 21.23
N GLY A 12 24.41 6.59 20.50
CA GLY A 12 24.62 6.05 19.16
C GLY A 12 24.60 4.52 19.20
N VAL A 13 23.57 3.94 18.62
CA VAL A 13 23.54 2.51 18.30
C VAL A 13 24.60 2.29 17.23
N TRP A 14 25.67 1.58 17.57
CA TRP A 14 26.61 1.05 16.60
C TRP A 14 25.87 -0.01 15.78
N VAL A 15 25.67 0.25 14.49
CA VAL A 15 25.05 -0.70 13.57
C VAL A 15 26.04 -1.85 13.34
N ALA A 16 25.72 -3.02 13.88
CA ALA A 16 26.32 -4.28 13.47
C ALA A 16 25.76 -4.69 12.09
N ALA A 17 26.63 -5.26 11.26
CA ALA A 17 26.49 -5.48 9.83
C ALA A 17 25.18 -6.11 9.34
N ALA A 18 24.64 -5.54 8.26
CA ALA A 18 24.05 -6.27 7.15
C ALA A 18 24.42 -5.53 5.85
N ALA A 19 25.63 -5.80 5.35
CA ALA A 19 26.12 -5.23 4.11
C ALA A 19 25.43 -5.91 2.93
N ILE A 20 24.53 -5.19 2.26
CA ILE A 20 24.33 -5.43 0.83
C ILE A 20 25.66 -5.08 0.16
N SER A 21 26.18 -5.99 -0.66
CA SER A 21 27.41 -5.78 -1.42
C SER A 21 27.25 -4.54 -2.32
N PRO A 22 28.28 -3.68 -2.47
CA PRO A 22 28.33 -2.63 -3.49
C PRO A 22 28.01 -3.09 -4.93
N SER A 23 27.98 -4.40 -5.17
CA SER A 23 27.63 -5.03 -6.45
C SER A 23 26.13 -5.01 -6.82
N GLU A 24 25.25 -4.48 -5.97
CA GLU A 24 23.78 -4.44 -6.22
C GLU A 24 23.25 -3.06 -6.69
N VAL A 25 24.13 -2.08 -6.86
CA VAL A 25 23.80 -0.78 -7.48
C VAL A 25 24.11 -0.85 -8.97
N VAL A 26 23.10 -0.59 -9.81
CA VAL A 26 23.23 -0.64 -11.27
C VAL A 26 23.20 0.75 -11.91
N SER A 27 23.65 0.83 -13.16
CA SER A 27 23.44 2.00 -14.01
C SER A 27 22.17 1.79 -14.84
N LEU A 28 21.17 2.65 -14.66
CA LEU A 28 19.98 2.64 -15.51
C LEU A 28 20.35 3.08 -16.94
N PRO A 29 19.73 2.53 -18.00
CA PRO A 29 20.16 2.80 -19.37
C PRO A 29 19.93 4.27 -19.73
N GLY A 30 20.92 4.89 -20.38
CA GLY A 30 20.81 6.25 -20.92
C GLY A 30 20.09 6.34 -22.26
N ASP A 31 19.84 5.21 -22.92
CA ASP A 31 19.16 5.12 -24.21
C ASP A 31 17.66 5.45 -24.07
N ALA A 32 17.17 6.35 -24.90
CA ALA A 32 15.78 6.76 -24.98
C ALA A 32 14.81 5.61 -25.31
N ALA A 33 15.28 4.54 -25.99
CA ALA A 33 14.48 3.34 -26.23
C ALA A 33 14.08 2.63 -24.92
N TYR A 34 14.88 2.78 -23.86
CA TYR A 34 14.62 2.30 -22.51
C TYR A 34 14.18 3.44 -21.56
N GLY A 35 13.74 4.56 -22.13
CA GLY A 35 13.28 5.74 -21.40
C GLY A 35 14.39 6.58 -20.75
N GLY A 36 15.63 6.47 -21.23
CA GLY A 36 16.69 7.40 -20.86
C GLY A 36 16.29 8.85 -21.16
N GLY A 37 16.38 9.72 -20.15
CA GLY A 37 15.98 11.12 -20.23
C GLY A 37 14.53 11.42 -19.86
N ASP A 38 13.68 10.39 -19.64
CA ASP A 38 12.33 10.58 -19.11
C ASP A 38 12.39 11.14 -17.68
N LYS A 39 11.37 11.93 -17.30
CA LYS A 39 11.25 12.51 -15.95
C LYS A 39 10.11 11.88 -15.20
N VAL A 40 10.34 11.58 -13.92
CA VAL A 40 9.29 11.10 -13.02
C VAL A 40 8.18 12.13 -12.92
N GLY A 41 6.95 11.71 -13.17
CA GLY A 41 5.75 12.54 -13.04
C GLY A 41 4.53 11.91 -13.70
N SER A 42 3.43 11.85 -12.96
CA SER A 42 2.11 11.51 -13.48
C SER A 42 1.04 12.28 -12.72
N GLN A 43 0.01 12.72 -13.45
CA GLN A 43 -1.18 13.36 -12.89
C GLN A 43 -2.05 12.39 -12.08
N LEU A 44 -1.81 11.08 -12.21
CA LEU A 44 -2.63 10.04 -11.58
C LEU A 44 -2.11 9.61 -10.21
N VAL A 45 -0.98 10.17 -9.76
CA VAL A 45 -0.42 9.86 -8.44
C VAL A 45 -1.23 10.55 -7.35
N ALA A 46 -1.83 9.76 -6.47
CA ALA A 46 -2.67 10.22 -5.36
C ALA A 46 -1.86 10.21 -4.06
N ALA A 47 -0.94 11.18 -3.89
CA ALA A 47 -0.02 11.24 -2.74
C ALA A 47 -0.71 11.64 -1.42
N THR A 48 -1.80 10.97 -1.05
CA THR A 48 -2.67 11.26 0.12
C THR A 48 -2.83 10.07 1.06
N TYR A 49 -2.19 8.93 0.74
CA TYR A 49 -2.18 7.71 1.55
C TYR A 49 -0.88 6.92 1.37
N ASN A 50 -0.59 6.06 2.36
CA ASN A 50 0.57 5.16 2.35
C ASN A 50 0.25 3.83 1.68
N ALA A 51 1.30 3.02 1.52
CA ALA A 51 1.21 1.68 1.00
C ALA A 51 0.18 0.81 1.76
N GLY A 52 -0.71 0.15 1.01
CA GLY A 52 -1.76 -0.72 1.56
C GLY A 52 -3.04 0.00 2.00
N GLU A 53 -3.03 1.33 2.05
CA GLU A 53 -4.17 2.16 2.48
C GLU A 53 -5.00 2.68 1.30
N GLY A 54 -4.70 2.28 0.07
CA GLY A 54 -5.37 2.74 -1.14
C GLY A 54 -4.84 2.06 -2.41
N PRO A 55 -5.41 2.36 -3.59
CA PRO A 55 -4.97 1.78 -4.85
C PRO A 55 -3.55 2.25 -5.22
N GLY A 56 -2.78 1.40 -5.89
CA GLY A 56 -1.39 1.73 -6.22
C GLY A 56 -0.59 0.59 -6.82
N ILE A 57 0.71 0.81 -6.96
CA ILE A 57 1.66 -0.16 -7.51
C ILE A 57 2.77 -0.39 -6.51
N TRP A 58 2.92 -1.63 -6.07
CA TRP A 58 4.10 -2.12 -5.37
C TRP A 58 5.11 -2.63 -6.38
N ILE A 59 6.37 -2.24 -6.22
CA ILE A 59 7.45 -2.72 -7.07
C ILE A 59 8.73 -2.93 -6.29
N VAL A 60 9.46 -3.97 -6.66
CA VAL A 60 10.84 -4.23 -6.28
C VAL A 60 11.56 -4.92 -7.43
N ALA A 61 12.85 -4.67 -7.57
CA ALA A 61 13.72 -5.36 -8.52
C ALA A 61 14.93 -5.96 -7.80
N ASP A 62 15.57 -6.96 -8.42
CA ASP A 62 16.84 -7.54 -7.96
C ASP A 62 18.09 -6.83 -8.51
N GLY A 63 17.86 -5.74 -9.24
CA GLY A 63 18.84 -4.72 -9.62
C GLY A 63 18.15 -3.35 -9.63
N GLY A 64 18.10 -2.68 -10.78
CA GLY A 64 17.41 -1.41 -10.94
C GLY A 64 16.13 -1.53 -11.77
N TYR A 65 15.27 -0.53 -11.68
CA TYR A 65 14.08 -0.45 -12.52
C TYR A 65 13.68 0.98 -12.90
N ARG A 66 12.92 1.09 -13.99
CA ARG A 66 12.01 2.21 -14.28
C ARG A 66 10.58 1.68 -14.44
N LEU A 67 9.62 2.27 -13.74
CA LEU A 67 8.21 1.92 -13.76
C LEU A 67 7.40 2.95 -14.53
N TYR A 68 6.63 2.51 -15.52
CA TYR A 68 5.78 3.35 -16.34
C TYR A 68 4.32 2.95 -16.24
N HIS A 69 3.44 3.94 -16.37
CA HIS A 69 2.02 3.77 -16.64
C HIS A 69 1.59 4.67 -17.80
N ASN A 70 1.02 4.07 -18.85
CA ASN A 70 0.50 4.78 -20.02
C ASN A 70 1.46 5.83 -20.60
N GLY A 71 2.76 5.53 -20.64
CA GLY A 71 3.80 6.41 -21.18
C GLY A 71 4.49 7.31 -20.15
N ALA A 72 3.90 7.52 -18.97
CA ALA A 72 4.45 8.35 -17.92
C ALA A 72 5.38 7.56 -17.00
N LEU A 73 6.58 8.08 -16.71
CA LEU A 73 7.50 7.51 -15.73
C LEU A 73 6.97 7.80 -14.32
N LEU A 74 6.66 6.76 -13.57
CA LEU A 74 6.10 6.88 -12.22
C LEU A 74 7.17 6.87 -11.14
N ALA A 75 8.18 6.03 -11.32
CA ALA A 75 9.22 5.80 -10.34
C ALA A 75 10.42 5.12 -10.99
N GLU A 76 11.59 5.34 -10.41
CA GLU A 76 12.80 4.58 -10.73
C GLU A 76 13.64 4.39 -9.48
N ASP A 77 14.40 3.31 -9.47
CA ASP A 77 15.42 2.99 -8.46
C ASP A 77 16.56 2.26 -9.17
N ASN A 78 17.77 2.39 -8.67
CA ASN A 78 18.94 1.75 -9.24
C ASN A 78 19.59 0.73 -8.31
N GLN A 79 18.88 0.35 -7.26
CA GLN A 79 19.37 -0.58 -6.27
C GLN A 79 18.42 -1.75 -6.02
N ALA A 80 19.02 -2.94 -5.94
CA ALA A 80 18.30 -4.17 -5.64
C ALA A 80 17.58 -4.11 -4.28
N GLY A 81 16.39 -4.68 -4.25
CA GLY A 81 15.65 -4.95 -3.03
C GLY A 81 14.96 -3.75 -2.38
N ARG A 82 15.10 -2.53 -2.91
CA ARG A 82 14.39 -1.38 -2.37
C ARG A 82 12.93 -1.41 -2.83
N VAL A 83 12.03 -1.66 -1.89
CA VAL A 83 10.59 -1.67 -2.15
C VAL A 83 10.07 -0.25 -2.29
N ARG A 84 9.20 -0.05 -3.28
CA ARG A 84 8.44 1.19 -3.44
C ARG A 84 6.96 0.90 -3.63
N PHE A 85 6.13 1.76 -3.05
CA PHE A 85 4.72 1.88 -3.38
C PHE A 85 4.46 3.21 -4.06
N VAL A 86 3.72 3.19 -5.16
CA VAL A 86 3.26 4.39 -5.88
C VAL A 86 1.74 4.46 -5.77
N PRO A 87 1.16 5.39 -4.99
CA PRO A 87 -0.28 5.53 -4.89
C PRO A 87 -0.83 6.08 -6.21
N MET A 88 -1.88 5.46 -6.76
CA MET A 88 -2.33 5.72 -8.13
C MET A 88 -3.85 5.67 -8.27
N THR A 89 -4.37 6.43 -9.24
CA THR A 89 -5.72 6.28 -9.77
C THR A 89 -5.67 5.60 -11.14
N PHE A 90 -6.29 4.44 -11.29
CA PHE A 90 -6.43 3.78 -12.60
C PHE A 90 -7.66 4.29 -13.32
N LEU A 91 -7.48 4.71 -14.58
CA LEU A 91 -8.56 5.29 -15.37
C LEU A 91 -9.34 4.22 -16.13
N PRO A 92 -10.62 4.46 -16.45
CA PRO A 92 -11.36 3.67 -17.42
C PRO A 92 -10.60 3.45 -18.74
N GLY A 93 -10.82 2.29 -19.35
CA GLY A 93 -10.14 1.79 -20.53
C GLY A 93 -8.84 1.03 -20.21
N GLU A 94 -7.96 0.99 -21.21
CA GLU A 94 -6.70 0.27 -21.13
C GLU A 94 -5.73 0.96 -20.14
N ASN A 95 -5.10 0.16 -19.28
CA ASN A 95 -4.00 0.56 -18.41
C ASN A 95 -2.76 -0.27 -18.75
N ALA A 96 -1.75 0.40 -19.30
CA ALA A 96 -0.47 -0.15 -19.71
C ALA A 96 0.56 0.02 -18.59
N ILE A 97 1.01 -1.08 -18.00
CA ILE A 97 2.12 -1.10 -17.05
C ILE A 97 3.35 -1.65 -17.74
N SER A 98 4.47 -0.94 -17.59
CA SER A 98 5.74 -1.31 -18.19
C SER A 98 6.87 -1.10 -17.21
N VAL A 99 7.78 -2.06 -17.13
CA VAL A 99 8.98 -1.99 -16.29
C VAL A 99 10.20 -2.22 -17.15
N VAL A 100 11.15 -1.29 -17.11
CA VAL A 100 12.51 -1.53 -17.59
C VAL A 100 13.30 -2.06 -16.41
N GLY A 101 13.60 -3.35 -16.39
CA GLY A 101 14.47 -3.96 -15.39
C GLY A 101 15.93 -3.93 -15.85
N VAL A 102 16.85 -3.79 -14.90
CA VAL A 102 18.30 -3.78 -15.16
C VAL A 102 19.02 -4.60 -14.10
N ASN A 103 19.91 -5.49 -14.53
CA ASN A 103 20.79 -6.22 -13.64
C ASN A 103 22.14 -6.44 -14.34
N SER A 104 23.23 -5.97 -13.75
CA SER A 104 24.57 -6.11 -14.35
C SER A 104 25.16 -7.52 -14.21
N GLN A 105 24.54 -8.38 -13.40
CA GLN A 105 25.03 -9.73 -13.10
C GLN A 105 24.19 -10.83 -13.76
N GLY A 106 23.16 -10.48 -14.53
CA GLY A 106 22.26 -11.44 -15.18
C GLY A 106 20.95 -10.77 -15.59
N ALA A 107 19.90 -11.57 -15.76
CA ALA A 107 18.60 -11.01 -16.08
C ALA A 107 17.95 -10.26 -14.92
N PRO A 108 17.25 -9.16 -15.21
CA PRO A 108 16.57 -8.40 -14.20
C PRO A 108 15.30 -9.12 -13.77
N GLY A 109 15.27 -9.48 -12.50
CA GLY A 109 14.07 -9.87 -11.79
C GLY A 109 13.28 -8.67 -11.33
N VAL A 110 11.98 -8.70 -11.62
CA VAL A 110 11.03 -7.72 -11.11
C VAL A 110 9.88 -8.46 -10.44
N MET A 111 9.39 -7.91 -9.34
CA MET A 111 8.12 -8.30 -8.73
C MET A 111 7.21 -7.08 -8.62
N VAL A 112 5.99 -7.21 -9.14
CA VAL A 112 5.00 -6.13 -9.23
C VAL A 112 3.65 -6.61 -8.71
N GLN A 113 3.03 -5.81 -7.85
CA GLN A 113 1.62 -5.95 -7.51
C GLN A 113 0.91 -4.63 -7.82
N ILE A 114 -0.21 -4.72 -8.53
CA ILE A 114 -1.06 -3.59 -8.91
C ILE A 114 -2.38 -3.77 -8.16
N ASP A 115 -2.74 -2.79 -7.35
CA ASP A 115 -3.94 -2.81 -6.54
C ASP A 115 -4.92 -1.75 -7.05
N ASP A 116 -6.01 -2.16 -7.72
CA ASP A 116 -7.15 -1.28 -8.07
C ASP A 116 -8.23 -1.34 -6.95
N LEU A 117 -9.40 -0.74 -7.16
CA LEU A 117 -10.46 -0.66 -6.15
C LEU A 117 -10.99 -2.03 -5.70
N ASP A 118 -11.36 -2.93 -6.63
CA ASP A 118 -11.94 -4.25 -6.35
C ASP A 118 -11.02 -5.43 -6.62
N ARG A 119 -9.93 -5.21 -7.38
CA ARG A 119 -9.07 -6.28 -7.89
C ARG A 119 -7.59 -5.95 -7.79
N SER A 120 -6.79 -6.97 -7.49
CA SER A 120 -5.33 -6.90 -7.56
C SER A 120 -4.81 -7.74 -8.72
N TYR A 121 -3.74 -7.27 -9.35
CA TYR A 121 -3.01 -7.96 -10.41
C TYR A 121 -1.58 -8.19 -9.97
N TYR A 122 -1.04 -9.35 -10.35
CA TYR A 122 0.22 -9.85 -9.83
C TYR A 122 1.18 -10.17 -10.97
N SER A 123 2.47 -9.90 -10.77
CA SER A 123 3.51 -10.37 -11.68
C SER A 123 3.55 -11.90 -11.73
N GLY A 124 3.66 -12.44 -12.95
CA GLY A 124 3.64 -13.88 -13.24
C GLY A 124 3.64 -14.16 -14.74
N SER A 125 3.29 -15.38 -15.14
CA SER A 125 3.36 -15.86 -16.53
C SER A 125 2.47 -15.10 -17.53
N GLY A 126 1.47 -14.35 -17.05
CA GLY A 126 0.62 -13.49 -17.88
C GLY A 126 1.31 -12.20 -18.36
N TRP A 127 2.49 -11.88 -17.82
CA TRP A 127 3.28 -10.72 -18.25
C TRP A 127 4.02 -11.03 -19.57
N LYS A 128 4.28 -9.98 -20.34
CA LYS A 128 5.13 -10.04 -21.53
C LYS A 128 6.51 -9.54 -21.21
N ALA A 129 7.52 -10.05 -21.92
CA ALA A 129 8.88 -9.58 -21.75
C ALA A 129 9.66 -9.59 -23.07
N LYS A 130 10.65 -8.70 -23.16
CA LYS A 130 11.61 -8.65 -24.26
C LYS A 130 12.95 -8.10 -23.75
N PRO A 131 14.08 -8.77 -24.04
CA PRO A 131 15.39 -8.34 -23.56
C PRO A 131 15.91 -7.09 -24.29
N SER A 132 15.45 -6.84 -25.51
CA SER A 132 15.84 -5.67 -26.29
C SER A 132 14.68 -5.02 -27.03
N VAL A 133 14.68 -3.70 -27.04
CA VAL A 133 13.67 -2.88 -27.74
C VAL A 133 14.37 -1.86 -28.62
N GLY A 134 13.78 -1.57 -29.79
CA GLY A 134 14.34 -0.60 -30.75
C GLY A 134 13.74 0.80 -30.65
N ASN A 135 12.72 1.00 -29.80
CA ASN A 135 12.04 2.27 -29.60
C ASN A 135 11.33 2.27 -28.24
N ASN A 136 10.65 3.38 -27.90
CA ASN A 136 9.92 3.55 -26.65
C ASN A 136 8.38 3.49 -26.79
N SER A 137 7.82 2.89 -27.84
CA SER A 137 6.35 2.80 -27.97
C SER A 137 5.71 1.84 -26.96
N TRP A 138 6.50 0.93 -26.39
CA TRP A 138 6.09 -0.09 -25.42
C TRP A 138 5.57 0.46 -24.08
N LYS A 139 5.79 1.75 -23.77
CA LYS A 139 5.21 2.37 -22.57
C LYS A 139 3.76 2.85 -22.78
N ASN A 140 3.32 2.99 -24.03
CA ASN A 140 2.03 3.59 -24.35
C ASN A 140 0.87 2.58 -24.34
N LYS A 141 -0.36 3.11 -24.28
CA LYS A 141 -1.58 2.33 -24.57
C LYS A 141 -1.60 1.87 -26.04
N GLY A 142 -2.34 0.81 -26.33
CA GLY A 142 -2.53 0.30 -27.69
C GLY A 142 -1.25 -0.26 -28.33
N ARG A 143 -0.26 -0.63 -27.51
CA ARG A 143 1.02 -1.16 -27.98
C ARG A 143 0.86 -2.55 -28.61
N ASP A 144 1.56 -2.79 -29.71
CA ASP A 144 1.59 -4.09 -30.37
C ASP A 144 2.44 -5.08 -29.55
N LEU A 145 1.79 -6.14 -29.08
CA LEU A 145 2.40 -7.21 -28.30
C LEU A 145 2.66 -8.49 -29.11
N SER A 146 2.38 -8.49 -30.41
CA SER A 146 2.52 -9.68 -31.28
C SER A 146 3.94 -10.25 -31.32
N GLN A 147 4.94 -9.37 -31.20
CA GLN A 147 6.36 -9.72 -31.20
C GLN A 147 6.96 -9.92 -29.80
N TRP A 148 6.14 -9.98 -28.75
CA TRP A 148 6.59 -10.09 -27.37
C TRP A 148 6.46 -11.52 -26.83
N GLY A 149 7.55 -12.01 -26.24
CA GLY A 149 7.55 -13.26 -25.49
C GLY A 149 6.78 -13.13 -24.18
N SER A 150 6.39 -14.26 -23.59
CA SER A 150 5.90 -14.27 -22.21
C SER A 150 7.07 -14.12 -21.24
N ALA A 151 6.83 -13.48 -20.09
CA ALA A 151 7.81 -13.38 -19.03
C ALA A 151 8.01 -14.75 -18.36
N THR A 152 9.25 -15.08 -18.04
CA THR A 152 9.57 -16.30 -17.29
C THR A 152 9.32 -16.07 -15.82
N THR A 153 8.50 -16.93 -15.19
CA THR A 153 8.25 -16.91 -13.75
C THR A 153 9.30 -17.74 -13.03
N LEU A 154 9.93 -17.18 -12.00
CA LEU A 154 10.89 -17.89 -11.16
C LEU A 154 10.28 -18.32 -9.83
N ASN A 155 10.68 -19.49 -9.36
CA ASN A 155 10.15 -20.09 -8.14
C ASN A 155 10.94 -19.66 -6.89
N TYR A 156 10.92 -18.36 -6.60
CA TYR A 156 11.41 -17.81 -5.34
C TYR A 156 10.26 -17.55 -4.38
N ALA A 157 10.53 -17.64 -3.08
CA ALA A 157 9.58 -17.22 -2.07
C ALA A 157 9.31 -15.71 -2.19
N SER A 158 8.04 -15.30 -2.08
CA SER A 158 7.65 -13.89 -2.26
C SER A 158 8.16 -12.96 -1.16
N ASN A 159 8.69 -13.51 -0.06
CA ASN A 159 9.35 -12.79 1.02
C ASN A 159 10.89 -12.81 0.92
N LYS A 160 11.43 -13.20 -0.24
CA LYS A 160 12.86 -13.28 -0.53
C LYS A 160 13.22 -12.60 -1.84
N LEU A 161 14.39 -11.98 -1.86
CA LEU A 161 15.06 -11.57 -3.08
C LEU A 161 15.64 -12.79 -3.80
N PRO A 162 15.88 -12.73 -5.12
CA PRO A 162 16.59 -13.78 -5.86
C PRO A 162 17.96 -14.12 -5.27
N SER A 163 18.63 -13.14 -4.63
CA SER A 163 19.87 -13.34 -3.87
C SER A 163 19.72 -14.18 -2.59
N GLY A 164 18.49 -14.51 -2.17
CA GLY A 164 18.17 -15.21 -0.92
C GLY A 164 18.01 -14.30 0.30
N ALA A 165 18.33 -13.01 0.15
CA ALA A 165 18.11 -11.99 1.18
C ALA A 165 16.62 -11.81 1.50
N ALA A 166 16.31 -11.35 2.71
CA ALA A 166 14.93 -11.08 3.11
C ALA A 166 14.35 -9.90 2.33
N LEU A 167 13.12 -10.02 1.84
CA LEU A 167 12.36 -8.91 1.29
C LEU A 167 11.42 -8.35 2.37
N SER A 168 11.68 -7.12 2.80
CA SER A 168 10.87 -6.41 3.79
C SER A 168 10.13 -5.22 3.17
N GLY A 169 8.92 -4.96 3.64
CA GLY A 169 8.15 -3.77 3.25
C GLY A 169 7.35 -3.89 1.95
N PHE A 170 7.31 -5.07 1.32
CA PHE A 170 6.41 -5.36 0.20
C PHE A 170 5.00 -5.72 0.70
N ALA A 171 4.02 -5.71 -0.20
CA ALA A 171 2.63 -6.06 0.09
C ALA A 171 2.52 -7.40 0.83
N ALA A 172 1.86 -7.38 1.99
CA ALA A 172 1.63 -8.59 2.78
C ALA A 172 0.76 -9.58 1.98
N ASN A 173 1.05 -10.88 2.11
CA ASN A 173 0.33 -11.97 1.43
C ASN A 173 0.27 -11.84 -0.11
N THR A 174 1.24 -11.15 -0.72
CA THR A 174 1.29 -10.99 -2.17
C THR A 174 1.29 -12.33 -2.90
N GLN A 175 0.55 -12.39 -4.01
CA GLN A 175 0.61 -13.50 -4.96
C GLN A 175 1.59 -13.23 -6.10
N ALA A 176 2.23 -12.06 -6.10
CA ALA A 176 3.23 -11.67 -7.09
C ALA A 176 4.42 -12.65 -7.09
N LYS A 177 4.93 -12.90 -8.28
CA LYS A 177 6.09 -13.73 -8.55
C LYS A 177 7.19 -12.91 -9.18
N TRP A 178 8.43 -13.29 -8.95
CA TRP A 178 9.58 -12.76 -9.67
C TRP A 178 9.49 -13.16 -11.15
N ILE A 179 9.60 -12.19 -12.07
CA ILE A 179 9.49 -12.37 -13.52
C ILE A 179 10.65 -11.75 -14.32
N TRP A 180 11.08 -12.43 -15.38
CA TRP A 180 12.32 -12.18 -16.16
C TRP A 180 12.07 -12.28 -17.69
N SER A 181 13.02 -11.86 -18.54
CA SER A 181 12.94 -11.92 -20.03
C SER A 181 13.05 -13.32 -20.64
N GLY A 182 13.56 -14.28 -19.86
CA GLY A 182 13.63 -15.69 -20.22
C GLY A 182 15.02 -16.29 -20.35
N ALA A 183 16.07 -15.47 -20.53
CA ALA A 183 17.45 -15.90 -20.40
C ALA A 183 18.11 -15.21 -19.21
N GLU A 184 18.84 -15.95 -18.37
CA GLU A 184 19.51 -15.41 -17.18
C GLU A 184 20.68 -14.46 -17.50
N THR A 185 21.01 -14.28 -18.79
CA THR A 185 22.14 -13.46 -19.26
C THR A 185 21.74 -12.07 -19.75
N ASP A 186 20.45 -11.74 -19.83
CA ASP A 186 19.99 -10.48 -20.43
C ASP A 186 20.13 -9.31 -19.44
N PRO A 187 21.13 -8.41 -19.53
CA PRO A 187 21.38 -7.42 -18.47
C PRO A 187 20.30 -6.33 -18.34
N THR A 188 19.37 -6.29 -19.28
CA THR A 188 18.23 -5.36 -19.33
C THR A 188 17.06 -6.07 -19.98
N ALA A 189 15.85 -5.76 -19.52
CA ALA A 189 14.63 -6.25 -20.13
C ALA A 189 13.49 -5.26 -19.95
N VAL A 190 12.56 -5.25 -20.90
CA VAL A 190 11.26 -4.59 -20.75
C VAL A 190 10.22 -5.66 -20.43
N LEU A 191 9.50 -5.47 -19.33
CA LEU A 191 8.40 -6.33 -18.88
C LEU A 191 7.09 -5.55 -18.90
N LEU A 192 6.03 -6.13 -19.44
CA LEU A 192 4.79 -5.44 -19.75
C LEU A 192 3.57 -6.20 -19.24
N PHE A 193 2.57 -5.45 -18.79
CA PHE A 193 1.25 -5.96 -18.47
C PHE A 193 0.17 -4.97 -18.84
N THR A 194 -0.97 -5.48 -19.31
CA THR A 194 -2.13 -4.66 -19.64
C THR A 194 -3.34 -5.22 -18.93
N PHE A 195 -4.10 -4.34 -18.30
CA PHE A 195 -5.44 -4.65 -17.82
C PHE A 195 -6.40 -3.55 -18.26
N ASN A 196 -7.69 -3.86 -18.25
CA ASN A 196 -8.74 -2.92 -18.62
C ASN A 196 -9.65 -2.69 -17.42
N VAL A 197 -9.88 -1.41 -17.14
CA VAL A 197 -10.94 -0.97 -16.23
C VAL A 197 -12.13 -0.61 -17.10
N LYS A 198 -13.19 -1.41 -17.09
CA LYS A 198 -14.36 -1.18 -17.94
C LYS A 198 -15.62 -1.76 -17.31
N ALA A 199 -16.76 -1.24 -17.73
CA ALA A 199 -18.06 -1.82 -17.43
C ALA A 199 -18.15 -3.28 -17.92
N GLU A 200 -18.94 -4.08 -17.21
CA GLU A 200 -19.40 -5.40 -17.65
C GLU A 200 -20.84 -5.28 -18.19
N GLY A 201 -21.32 -6.31 -18.89
CA GLY A 201 -22.72 -6.34 -19.34
C GLY A 201 -23.07 -5.33 -20.44
N PHE A 202 -24.29 -4.79 -20.40
CA PHE A 202 -24.80 -3.94 -21.48
C PHE A 202 -23.94 -2.70 -21.71
N GLY A 203 -23.36 -2.12 -20.65
CA GLY A 203 -22.55 -0.92 -20.72
C GLY A 203 -21.08 -1.13 -21.10
N ALA A 204 -20.67 -2.35 -21.45
CA ALA A 204 -19.27 -2.70 -21.69
C ALA A 204 -18.55 -1.89 -22.80
N SER A 205 -19.30 -1.20 -23.67
CA SER A 205 -18.78 -0.32 -24.72
C SER A 205 -18.59 1.15 -24.28
N THR A 206 -18.99 1.51 -23.04
CA THR A 206 -18.91 2.89 -22.53
C THR A 206 -17.47 3.33 -22.38
N THR A 207 -17.14 4.51 -22.93
CA THR A 207 -15.76 5.06 -22.94
C THR A 207 -15.64 6.40 -22.21
N GLY A 208 -16.76 7.07 -21.94
CA GLY A 208 -16.80 8.36 -21.26
C GLY A 208 -15.94 9.41 -21.96
N GLY A 209 -15.08 10.07 -21.20
CA GLY A 209 -14.16 11.10 -21.65
C GLY A 209 -12.81 10.61 -22.17
N ALA A 210 -12.65 9.32 -22.51
CA ALA A 210 -11.35 8.72 -22.82
C ALA A 210 -10.63 9.32 -24.04
N THR A 211 -11.36 9.91 -25.00
CA THR A 211 -10.79 10.58 -26.19
C THR A 211 -10.37 12.03 -25.91
N GLY A 212 -10.68 12.52 -24.70
CA GLY A 212 -10.53 13.90 -24.30
C GLY A 212 -9.30 14.21 -23.45
N ASN A 213 -9.22 15.45 -22.99
CA ASN A 213 -8.19 15.87 -22.05
C ASN A 213 -8.49 15.37 -20.63
N ILE A 214 -7.42 15.16 -19.86
CA ILE A 214 -7.50 14.97 -18.41
C ILE A 214 -7.43 16.34 -17.73
N VAL A 215 -8.38 16.63 -16.85
CA VAL A 215 -8.43 17.87 -16.06
C VAL A 215 -8.61 17.58 -14.58
N PHE A 216 -8.18 18.50 -13.72
CA PHE A 216 -8.44 18.44 -12.28
C PHE A 216 -9.56 19.40 -11.90
N ALA A 217 -10.47 18.94 -11.06
CA ALA A 217 -11.52 19.76 -10.48
C ALA A 217 -11.35 19.78 -8.95
N SER A 218 -10.88 20.91 -8.43
CA SER A 218 -10.55 21.09 -7.00
C SER A 218 -11.66 21.76 -6.19
N ASP A 219 -12.82 22.01 -6.80
CA ASP A 219 -14.01 22.57 -6.15
C ASP A 219 -15.30 22.17 -6.89
N SER A 220 -16.47 22.35 -6.27
CA SER A 220 -17.76 22.00 -6.89
C SER A 220 -18.09 22.82 -8.14
N ALA A 221 -17.57 24.04 -8.25
CA ALA A 221 -17.77 24.90 -9.42
C ALA A 221 -17.03 24.39 -10.66
N SER A 222 -15.78 23.96 -10.50
CA SER A 222 -14.97 23.36 -11.56
C SER A 222 -15.51 22.00 -11.99
N ILE A 223 -15.97 21.16 -11.05
CA ILE A 223 -16.66 19.90 -11.39
C ILE A 223 -17.86 20.19 -12.30
N ARG A 224 -18.75 21.11 -11.89
CA ARG A 224 -19.92 21.50 -12.69
C ARG A 224 -19.50 22.04 -14.07
N LYS A 225 -18.52 22.94 -14.11
CA LYS A 225 -18.01 23.52 -15.35
C LYS A 225 -17.59 22.45 -16.36
N TYR A 226 -16.82 21.45 -15.93
CA TYR A 226 -16.33 20.40 -16.83
C TYR A 226 -17.41 19.40 -17.22
N LEU A 227 -18.36 19.07 -16.33
CA LEU A 227 -19.53 18.26 -16.71
C LEU A 227 -20.38 18.94 -17.78
N GLN A 228 -20.43 20.27 -17.77
CA GLN A 228 -21.19 21.11 -18.71
C GLN A 228 -20.41 21.54 -19.96
N SER A 229 -19.13 21.18 -20.09
CA SER A 229 -18.32 21.57 -21.26
C SER A 229 -18.62 20.70 -22.48
N ASN A 230 -18.56 21.27 -23.68
CA ASN A 230 -18.73 20.49 -24.92
C ASN A 230 -17.57 19.53 -25.21
N ASP A 231 -16.41 19.77 -24.62
CA ASP A 231 -15.23 18.91 -24.79
C ASP A 231 -15.48 17.52 -24.21
N ALA A 232 -14.92 16.49 -24.85
CA ALA A 232 -14.73 15.21 -24.19
C ALA A 232 -13.68 15.40 -23.08
N VAL A 233 -13.96 14.95 -21.85
CA VAL A 233 -13.09 15.22 -20.70
C VAL A 233 -13.11 14.09 -19.68
N THR A 234 -11.93 13.68 -19.22
CA THR A 234 -11.76 12.93 -17.97
C THR A 234 -11.47 13.91 -16.84
N ILE A 235 -12.40 14.02 -15.90
CA ILE A 235 -12.40 14.93 -14.77
C ILE A 235 -11.90 14.16 -13.55
N LEU A 236 -10.71 14.49 -13.07
CA LEU A 236 -10.14 13.96 -11.85
C LEU A 236 -10.53 14.84 -10.68
N VAL A 237 -11.15 14.25 -9.67
CA VAL A 237 -11.53 14.92 -8.44
C VAL A 237 -10.62 14.42 -7.33
N PRO A 238 -9.71 15.27 -6.79
CA PRO A 238 -8.87 14.89 -5.67
C PRO A 238 -9.69 14.43 -4.46
N GLU A 239 -9.11 13.56 -3.62
CA GLU A 239 -9.73 13.15 -2.35
C GLU A 239 -10.17 14.37 -1.55
N GLY A 240 -11.41 14.38 -1.09
CA GLY A 240 -12.00 15.51 -0.39
C GLY A 240 -13.52 15.51 -0.43
N THR A 241 -14.13 16.55 0.12
CA THR A 241 -15.59 16.76 0.10
C THR A 241 -15.95 18.06 -0.59
N TYR A 242 -16.87 17.95 -1.54
CA TYR A 242 -17.30 19.00 -2.45
C TYR A 242 -18.79 19.21 -2.25
N ASP A 243 -19.16 20.32 -1.62
CA ASP A 243 -20.56 20.64 -1.33
C ASP A 243 -21.17 21.43 -2.51
N PHE A 244 -22.26 20.90 -3.04
CA PHE A 244 -23.04 21.49 -4.14
C PHE A 244 -24.30 22.21 -3.65
N ARG A 245 -24.61 22.09 -2.35
CA ARG A 245 -25.86 22.58 -1.79
C ARG A 245 -25.82 24.09 -1.66
N GLN A 246 -26.90 24.72 -2.11
CA GLN A 246 -27.19 26.13 -1.85
C GLN A 246 -28.60 26.20 -1.29
N MET A 247 -28.68 26.15 0.04
CA MET A 247 -29.97 26.05 0.74
C MET A 247 -30.82 27.30 0.52
N ARG A 248 -32.10 27.05 0.28
CA ARG A 248 -33.19 28.02 0.05
C ARG A 248 -34.45 27.51 0.71
N ASN A 249 -35.45 28.37 0.83
CA ASN A 249 -36.76 27.97 1.31
C ASN A 249 -37.48 27.11 0.25
N ALA A 250 -37.74 25.85 0.58
CA ALA A 250 -38.33 24.84 -0.28
C ALA A 250 -39.74 25.23 -0.75
N VAL A 251 -40.53 25.86 0.12
CA VAL A 251 -41.89 26.33 -0.19
C VAL A 251 -41.85 27.48 -1.17
N THR A 252 -40.92 28.43 -0.99
CA THR A 252 -40.69 29.52 -1.95
C THR A 252 -40.35 28.97 -3.33
N GLU A 253 -39.45 27.98 -3.42
CA GLU A 253 -39.06 27.40 -4.70
C GLU A 253 -40.18 26.56 -5.35
N ALA A 254 -40.94 25.78 -4.57
CA ALA A 254 -42.10 25.05 -5.07
C ALA A 254 -43.19 25.99 -5.61
N ASN A 255 -43.49 27.07 -4.89
CA ASN A 255 -44.48 28.08 -5.30
C ASN A 255 -44.12 28.72 -6.65
N LYS A 256 -42.83 29.00 -6.90
CA LYS A 256 -42.34 29.53 -8.20
C LYS A 256 -42.61 28.56 -9.36
N GLN A 257 -42.62 27.26 -9.08
CA GLN A 257 -42.86 26.20 -10.06
C GLN A 257 -44.33 25.76 -10.12
N GLY A 258 -45.23 26.42 -9.37
CA GLY A 258 -46.64 26.04 -9.30
C GLY A 258 -46.89 24.72 -8.57
N ARG A 259 -45.99 24.32 -7.67
CA ARG A 259 -46.04 23.09 -6.87
C ARG A 259 -46.28 23.41 -5.39
N THR A 260 -46.65 22.41 -4.60
CA THR A 260 -46.96 22.57 -3.18
C THR A 260 -46.19 21.55 -2.35
N TRP A 261 -45.49 21.98 -1.30
CA TRP A 261 -45.00 21.04 -0.30
C TRP A 261 -46.11 20.68 0.67
N CYS A 262 -46.29 19.38 0.86
CA CYS A 262 -47.26 18.78 1.75
C CYS A 262 -46.52 18.03 2.85
N ARG A 263 -47.07 18.02 4.06
CA ARG A 263 -46.52 17.26 5.19
C ARG A 263 -47.60 16.46 5.88
N THR A 264 -47.21 15.34 6.47
CA THR A 264 -48.01 14.69 7.50
C THR A 264 -47.10 13.97 8.50
N THR A 265 -47.70 13.48 9.58
CA THR A 265 -46.99 12.74 10.62
C THR A 265 -47.02 11.26 10.26
N CYS A 266 -45.86 10.61 10.29
CA CYS A 266 -45.76 9.19 10.00
C CYS A 266 -46.61 8.37 10.98
N SER A 267 -47.26 7.33 10.49
CA SER A 267 -48.05 6.41 11.32
C SER A 267 -47.20 5.49 12.20
N GLU A 268 -45.92 5.34 11.85
CA GLU A 268 -44.99 4.42 12.50
C GLU A 268 -43.73 5.15 13.01
N LYS A 269 -42.94 4.43 13.81
CA LYS A 269 -41.62 4.88 14.24
C LYS A 269 -40.58 4.55 13.19
N ASN A 270 -39.72 5.51 12.87
CA ASN A 270 -38.55 5.33 12.03
C ASN A 270 -37.60 4.31 12.67
N ARG A 271 -37.13 3.32 11.89
CA ARG A 271 -36.29 2.22 12.38
C ARG A 271 -34.90 2.67 12.86
N VAL A 272 -34.35 3.74 12.28
CA VAL A 272 -33.02 4.27 12.60
C VAL A 272 -33.07 5.08 13.89
N THR A 273 -34.06 5.96 14.03
CA THR A 273 -34.12 6.93 15.15
C THR A 273 -35.02 6.49 16.30
N GLY A 274 -35.93 5.53 16.08
CA GLY A 274 -36.97 5.13 17.03
C GLY A 274 -38.06 6.17 17.26
N LYS A 275 -38.09 7.26 16.47
CA LYS A 275 -39.02 8.39 16.60
C LYS A 275 -40.07 8.37 15.50
N THR A 276 -41.24 8.96 15.79
CA THR A 276 -42.22 9.27 14.75
C THR A 276 -41.79 10.56 14.06
N ASN A 277 -41.54 10.47 12.75
CA ASN A 277 -41.09 11.60 11.95
C ASN A 277 -42.27 12.38 11.35
N LYS A 278 -42.00 13.62 10.94
CA LYS A 278 -42.81 14.31 9.93
C LYS A 278 -42.14 14.06 8.59
N PHE A 279 -42.90 13.64 7.59
CA PHE A 279 -42.40 13.53 6.24
C PHE A 279 -42.98 14.63 5.36
N TYR A 280 -42.22 15.00 4.34
CA TYR A 280 -42.55 16.07 3.41
C TYR A 280 -42.51 15.50 1.99
N ARG A 281 -43.54 15.80 1.21
CA ARG A 281 -43.65 15.37 -0.19
C ARG A 281 -44.20 16.50 -1.04
N ILE A 282 -43.72 16.61 -2.27
CA ILE A 282 -44.21 17.62 -3.20
C ILE A 282 -45.47 17.12 -3.90
N ALA A 283 -46.47 17.98 -4.03
CA ALA A 283 -47.59 17.79 -4.93
C ALA A 283 -47.38 18.67 -6.16
N PHE A 284 -47.57 18.11 -7.35
CA PHE A 284 -47.33 18.79 -8.64
C PHE A 284 -48.46 19.76 -9.05
N GLU A 285 -49.11 20.35 -8.06
CA GLU A 285 -50.23 21.26 -8.19
C GLU A 285 -50.10 22.41 -7.20
N LYS A 286 -50.67 23.56 -7.55
CA LYS A 286 -50.54 24.78 -6.76
C LYS A 286 -51.57 24.83 -5.63
N ASN A 287 -51.12 25.15 -4.43
CA ASN A 287 -51.92 25.30 -3.22
C ASN A 287 -52.82 24.09 -2.88
N SER A 288 -52.40 22.86 -3.22
CA SER A 288 -53.18 21.65 -2.96
C SER A 288 -52.25 20.45 -2.69
N CYS A 289 -52.75 19.53 -1.88
CA CYS A 289 -52.13 18.23 -1.57
C CYS A 289 -53.00 17.05 -2.03
N ALA A 290 -54.08 17.32 -2.76
CA ALA A 290 -55.12 16.34 -3.05
C ALA A 290 -54.63 15.22 -3.98
N SER A 291 -53.77 15.51 -4.97
CA SER A 291 -53.27 14.48 -5.89
C SER A 291 -52.42 13.40 -5.24
N LEU A 292 -51.86 13.65 -4.07
CA LEU A 292 -51.09 12.65 -3.34
C LEU A 292 -51.99 11.52 -2.81
N GLY A 293 -53.30 11.75 -2.68
CA GLY A 293 -54.26 10.71 -2.28
C GLY A 293 -54.09 10.21 -0.84
N GLU A 294 -53.28 10.90 -0.02
CA GLU A 294 -52.99 10.53 1.36
C GLU A 294 -53.83 11.37 2.34
N SER A 295 -54.41 10.71 3.35
CA SER A 295 -55.23 11.38 4.36
C SER A 295 -54.36 12.17 5.35
N GLY A 296 -54.84 13.34 5.78
CA GLY A 296 -54.19 14.13 6.84
C GLY A 296 -52.98 14.93 6.37
N LEU A 297 -52.82 15.14 5.06
CA LEU A 297 -51.81 16.04 4.51
C LEU A 297 -52.13 17.51 4.81
N GLU A 298 -51.13 18.24 5.27
CA GLU A 298 -51.15 19.68 5.50
C GLU A 298 -50.24 20.39 4.49
N ILE A 299 -50.68 21.53 3.96
CA ILE A 299 -49.81 22.41 3.17
C ILE A 299 -48.75 23.03 4.09
N VAL A 300 -47.49 22.91 3.71
CA VAL A 300 -46.36 23.55 4.38
C VAL A 300 -46.35 25.04 4.05
N LYS A 301 -46.20 25.88 5.07
CA LYS A 301 -46.22 27.35 4.88
C LYS A 301 -44.80 27.85 4.64
N GLU A 302 -44.67 28.94 3.89
CA GLU A 302 -43.36 29.57 3.66
C GLU A 302 -42.67 29.99 4.97
N SER A 303 -43.47 30.38 5.99
CA SER A 303 -43.00 30.68 7.35
C SER A 303 -42.40 29.49 8.09
N ASP A 304 -42.67 28.25 7.67
CA ASP A 304 -42.07 27.05 8.26
C ASP A 304 -40.59 26.93 7.90
N ASN A 305 -40.11 27.71 6.93
CA ASN A 305 -38.70 27.82 6.51
C ASN A 305 -38.01 26.48 6.22
N LEU A 306 -38.76 25.53 5.66
CA LEU A 306 -38.25 24.23 5.21
C LEU A 306 -37.10 24.46 4.22
N GLN A 307 -35.89 24.00 4.54
CA GLN A 307 -34.72 24.21 3.68
C GLN A 307 -34.64 23.13 2.60
N ALA A 308 -34.26 23.53 1.38
CA ALA A 308 -33.92 22.64 0.28
C ALA A 308 -32.89 23.32 -0.61
N TRP A 309 -32.25 22.57 -1.49
CA TRP A 309 -31.52 23.13 -2.62
C TRP A 309 -32.05 22.51 -3.92
N SER A 310 -32.01 23.27 -5.01
CA SER A 310 -32.40 22.78 -6.34
C SER A 310 -31.40 23.31 -7.34
N ASN A 311 -30.51 22.43 -7.81
CA ASN A 311 -29.47 22.81 -8.76
C ASN A 311 -28.92 21.58 -9.51
N TRP A 312 -29.75 21.02 -10.37
CA TRP A 312 -29.37 19.92 -11.24
C TRP A 312 -28.10 20.25 -12.04
N ILE A 313 -27.21 19.27 -12.09
CA ILE A 313 -25.99 19.33 -12.87
C ILE A 313 -26.28 18.59 -14.18
N THR A 314 -26.86 19.30 -15.15
CA THR A 314 -27.00 18.76 -16.50
C THR A 314 -25.63 18.61 -17.14
N THR A 315 -25.46 17.58 -17.95
CA THR A 315 -24.16 17.21 -18.53
C THR A 315 -24.15 17.33 -20.05
N LYS A 316 -22.97 17.52 -20.61
CA LYS A 316 -22.68 17.38 -22.05
C LYS A 316 -22.02 16.03 -22.33
N PRO A 317 -22.07 15.50 -23.56
CA PRO A 317 -21.65 14.13 -23.83
C PRO A 317 -20.15 13.87 -23.60
N ASN A 318 -19.75 12.61 -23.48
CA ASN A 318 -18.36 12.13 -23.39
C ASN A 318 -17.63 12.63 -22.13
N LYS A 319 -18.11 12.22 -20.95
CA LYS A 319 -17.51 12.59 -19.65
C LYS A 319 -17.09 11.37 -18.87
N SER A 320 -15.95 11.46 -18.20
CA SER A 320 -15.57 10.54 -17.12
C SER A 320 -15.31 11.37 -15.87
N LEU A 321 -16.15 11.26 -14.84
CA LEU A 321 -15.93 11.87 -13.54
C LEU A 321 -15.37 10.82 -12.58
N VAL A 322 -14.12 11.01 -12.15
CA VAL A 322 -13.38 9.99 -11.40
C VAL A 322 -12.82 10.59 -10.11
N GLY A 323 -13.23 10.05 -8.96
CA GLY A 323 -12.56 10.33 -7.70
C GLY A 323 -11.17 9.70 -7.67
N MET A 324 -10.17 10.47 -7.28
CA MET A 324 -8.78 9.99 -7.22
C MET A 324 -8.52 9.16 -5.97
N GLY A 325 -7.60 8.19 -6.04
CA GLY A 325 -7.16 7.42 -4.89
C GLY A 325 -8.31 6.66 -4.24
N ARG A 326 -8.56 6.94 -2.96
CA ARG A 326 -9.69 6.39 -2.18
C ARG A 326 -11.05 7.04 -2.50
N GLY A 327 -11.10 7.95 -3.46
CA GLY A 327 -12.32 8.54 -3.99
C GLY A 327 -12.63 9.94 -3.46
N ALA A 328 -13.72 10.53 -3.96
CA ALA A 328 -14.13 11.89 -3.65
C ALA A 328 -15.61 11.98 -3.31
N ASN A 329 -15.97 12.90 -2.41
CA ASN A 329 -17.33 13.02 -1.89
C ASN A 329 -18.06 14.21 -2.49
N LEU A 330 -19.17 13.96 -3.17
CA LEU A 330 -20.03 14.95 -3.81
C LEU A 330 -21.32 15.10 -2.99
N ARG A 331 -21.29 16.05 -2.05
CA ARG A 331 -22.41 16.29 -1.14
C ARG A 331 -23.47 17.16 -1.81
N GLY A 332 -24.70 16.67 -1.86
CA GLY A 332 -25.81 17.30 -2.55
C GLY A 332 -25.57 17.46 -4.05
N ALA A 333 -24.86 16.53 -4.67
CA ALA A 333 -24.77 16.49 -6.13
C ALA A 333 -25.97 15.74 -6.70
N SER A 334 -26.71 16.40 -7.60
CA SER A 334 -27.76 15.80 -8.42
C SER A 334 -27.34 15.94 -9.87
N ILE A 335 -26.89 14.85 -10.49
CA ILE A 335 -26.30 14.83 -11.83
C ILE A 335 -27.28 14.17 -12.80
N VAL A 336 -27.60 14.88 -13.87
CA VAL A 336 -28.66 14.47 -14.80
C VAL A 336 -28.11 14.39 -16.22
N VAL A 337 -28.17 13.20 -16.82
CA VAL A 337 -27.75 12.94 -18.20
C VAL A 337 -28.98 12.96 -19.10
N ARG A 338 -29.03 13.91 -20.03
CA ARG A 338 -30.22 14.20 -20.84
C ARG A 338 -29.98 13.97 -22.31
N SER A 339 -30.56 12.92 -22.88
CA SER A 339 -30.42 12.60 -24.31
C SER A 339 -31.14 13.62 -25.21
N ASN A 340 -32.25 14.18 -24.73
CA ASN A 340 -32.99 15.25 -25.41
C ASN A 340 -32.16 16.55 -25.51
N GLU A 341 -31.19 16.76 -24.62
CA GLU A 341 -30.19 17.84 -24.67
C GLU A 341 -28.87 17.42 -25.35
N GLY A 342 -28.83 16.23 -25.95
CA GLY A 342 -27.69 15.69 -26.71
C GLY A 342 -26.60 15.03 -25.84
N SER A 343 -26.88 14.72 -24.58
CA SER A 343 -25.92 14.09 -23.67
C SER A 343 -25.94 12.55 -23.76
N TYR A 344 -24.76 11.94 -23.76
CA TYR A 344 -24.53 10.48 -23.86
C TYR A 344 -23.08 10.14 -23.48
N ASN A 345 -22.75 8.86 -23.32
CA ASN A 345 -21.41 8.33 -23.05
C ASN A 345 -20.78 8.93 -21.77
N HIS A 346 -21.22 8.44 -20.62
CA HIS A 346 -20.78 8.91 -19.30
C HIS A 346 -20.19 7.80 -18.44
N ILE A 347 -19.13 8.12 -17.71
CA ILE A 347 -18.57 7.29 -16.64
C ILE A 347 -18.53 8.10 -15.34
N TYR A 348 -19.07 7.56 -14.27
CA TYR A 348 -18.97 8.08 -12.90
C TYR A 348 -18.31 7.00 -12.04
N ARG A 349 -17.11 7.26 -11.51
CA ARG A 349 -16.34 6.23 -10.81
C ARG A 349 -15.69 6.72 -9.52
N ASN A 350 -15.73 5.89 -8.47
CA ASN A 350 -15.00 6.11 -7.22
C ASN A 350 -15.47 7.37 -6.46
N LEU A 351 -16.77 7.50 -6.24
CA LEU A 351 -17.40 8.71 -5.66
C LEU A 351 -18.30 8.36 -4.48
N ALA A 352 -18.47 9.27 -3.53
CA ALA A 352 -19.65 9.26 -2.67
C ALA A 352 -20.65 10.30 -3.18
N ILE A 353 -21.91 9.92 -3.37
CA ILE A 353 -23.00 10.84 -3.74
C ILE A 353 -24.06 10.74 -2.65
N TYR A 354 -24.27 11.84 -1.93
CA TYR A 354 -25.09 11.81 -0.72
C TYR A 354 -25.68 13.15 -0.33
N ASP A 355 -26.68 13.13 0.56
CA ASP A 355 -27.32 14.32 1.13
C ASP A 355 -28.02 15.18 0.05
N VAL A 356 -28.77 14.51 -0.82
CA VAL A 356 -29.64 15.12 -1.83
C VAL A 356 -31.03 15.24 -1.24
N ASN A 357 -31.28 16.35 -0.53
CA ASN A 357 -32.57 16.67 0.11
C ASN A 357 -33.24 15.49 0.83
N PRO A 358 -32.54 14.72 1.69
CA PRO A 358 -33.03 13.43 2.19
C PRO A 358 -34.30 13.50 3.05
N HIS A 359 -34.66 14.70 3.51
CA HIS A 359 -35.86 14.99 4.31
C HIS A 359 -37.09 15.34 3.48
N LEU A 360 -36.95 15.42 2.17
CA LEU A 360 -38.01 15.69 1.21
C LEU A 360 -38.16 14.46 0.31
N ILE A 361 -39.37 14.10 -0.08
CA ILE A 361 -39.64 13.13 -1.15
C ILE A 361 -39.82 13.89 -2.47
N GLU A 362 -39.28 13.36 -3.57
CA GLU A 362 -39.26 14.01 -4.91
C GLU A 362 -38.51 15.36 -4.92
N GLY A 363 -37.57 15.52 -3.98
CA GLY A 363 -36.64 16.64 -3.82
C GLY A 363 -35.37 16.53 -4.68
N GLY A 364 -35.25 15.46 -5.48
CA GLY A 364 -34.23 15.26 -6.51
C GLY A 364 -33.42 13.97 -6.35
N ASP A 365 -32.92 13.47 -7.47
CA ASP A 365 -32.09 12.27 -7.53
C ASP A 365 -30.60 12.59 -7.39
N GLY A 366 -29.81 11.60 -7.00
CA GLY A 366 -28.35 11.73 -7.00
C GLY A 366 -27.77 11.56 -8.40
N LEU A 367 -28.08 10.44 -9.07
CA LEU A 367 -27.75 10.19 -10.47
C LEU A 367 -29.02 9.83 -11.25
N GLU A 368 -29.21 10.50 -12.38
CA GLU A 368 -30.41 10.37 -13.20
C GLU A 368 -30.06 10.34 -14.70
N THR A 369 -30.74 9.50 -15.47
CA THR A 369 -30.80 9.60 -16.94
C THR A 369 -32.20 9.96 -17.37
N VAL A 370 -32.32 10.86 -18.34
CA VAL A 370 -33.61 11.30 -18.89
C VAL A 370 -33.55 11.27 -20.41
N GLY A 371 -34.58 10.69 -21.01
CA GLY A 371 -34.71 10.62 -22.45
C GLY A 371 -36.14 10.53 -22.92
N THR A 372 -36.34 9.93 -24.09
CA THR A 372 -37.66 9.64 -24.65
C THR A 372 -37.62 8.32 -25.41
N ALA A 373 -38.80 7.78 -25.73
CA ALA A 373 -39.01 6.61 -26.58
C ALA A 373 -38.11 6.49 -27.82
N SER A 374 -37.77 7.62 -28.45
CA SER A 374 -36.95 7.66 -29.67
C SER A 374 -35.51 8.13 -29.43
N LYS A 375 -35.17 8.54 -28.21
CA LYS A 375 -33.87 9.11 -27.85
C LYS A 375 -33.47 8.61 -26.47
N HIS A 376 -32.89 7.42 -26.42
CA HIS A 376 -32.29 6.91 -25.19
C HIS A 376 -30.91 7.55 -24.96
N VAL A 377 -30.52 7.72 -23.70
CA VAL A 377 -29.11 7.94 -23.33
C VAL A 377 -28.34 6.68 -23.72
N LYS A 378 -27.25 6.82 -24.47
CA LYS A 378 -26.40 5.69 -24.90
C LYS A 378 -25.07 5.73 -24.16
N GLY A 379 -24.66 4.59 -23.60
CA GLY A 379 -23.37 4.47 -22.92
C GLY A 379 -23.40 5.17 -21.56
N PHE A 380 -23.60 4.40 -20.50
CA PHE A 380 -23.60 4.91 -19.13
C PHE A 380 -22.93 3.89 -18.20
N TRP A 381 -21.99 4.36 -17.38
CA TRP A 381 -21.36 3.52 -16.37
C TRP A 381 -21.21 4.25 -15.04
N ALA A 382 -21.87 3.73 -14.00
CA ALA A 382 -21.61 4.11 -12.61
C ALA A 382 -20.86 2.98 -11.90
N ASP A 383 -19.73 3.28 -11.27
CA ASP A 383 -18.83 2.27 -10.69
C ASP A 383 -18.25 2.70 -9.34
N HIS A 384 -18.26 1.82 -8.34
CA HIS A 384 -17.67 2.12 -7.02
C HIS A 384 -18.21 3.44 -6.44
N ILE A 385 -19.54 3.55 -6.34
CA ILE A 385 -20.21 4.72 -5.75
C ILE A 385 -20.87 4.35 -4.43
N SER A 386 -20.56 5.08 -3.36
CA SER A 386 -21.36 5.04 -2.14
C SER A 386 -22.53 6.02 -2.25
N TYR A 387 -23.74 5.51 -2.05
CA TYR A 387 -24.99 6.18 -2.38
C TYR A 387 -25.94 6.17 -1.18
N LYS A 388 -26.20 7.33 -0.58
CA LYS A 388 -26.93 7.43 0.69
C LYS A 388 -27.63 8.77 0.88
N TRP A 389 -28.73 8.80 1.62
CA TRP A 389 -29.47 10.04 1.93
C TRP A 389 -29.85 10.81 0.67
N ILE A 390 -30.54 10.10 -0.22
CA ILE A 390 -31.07 10.65 -1.46
C ILE A 390 -32.59 10.77 -1.29
N SER A 391 -33.19 11.75 -1.94
CA SER A 391 -34.60 12.06 -1.82
C SER A 391 -35.48 11.06 -2.58
N ASP A 392 -35.11 10.74 -3.82
CA ASP A 392 -35.91 9.90 -4.74
C ASP A 392 -35.08 8.81 -5.45
N GLY A 393 -33.84 8.58 -4.99
CA GLY A 393 -33.00 7.47 -5.41
C GLY A 393 -32.16 7.70 -6.67
N MET A 394 -31.91 6.62 -7.42
CA MET A 394 -31.15 6.61 -8.68
C MET A 394 -32.06 6.17 -9.82
N ASP A 395 -32.42 7.13 -10.69
CA ASP A 395 -33.47 6.94 -11.69
C ASP A 395 -32.88 6.86 -13.10
N MET A 396 -32.97 5.67 -13.69
CA MET A 396 -32.40 5.34 -14.99
C MET A 396 -33.50 5.26 -16.04
N GLU A 397 -33.92 6.41 -16.57
CA GLU A 397 -34.95 6.49 -17.60
C GLU A 397 -34.35 6.57 -19.00
N PHE A 398 -34.96 5.83 -19.94
CA PHE A 398 -34.63 5.78 -21.35
C PHE A 398 -33.13 5.65 -21.59
N VAL A 399 -32.52 4.57 -21.12
CA VAL A 399 -31.06 4.36 -21.21
C VAL A 399 -30.72 3.00 -21.80
N ASP A 400 -29.82 2.99 -22.78
CA ASP A 400 -29.25 1.77 -23.34
C ASP A 400 -27.74 1.75 -23.20
N ASP A 401 -27.17 0.54 -23.29
CA ASP A 401 -25.75 0.31 -23.12
C ASP A 401 -25.27 0.83 -21.75
N ALA A 402 -25.97 0.41 -20.69
CA ALA A 402 -25.75 0.92 -19.34
C ALA A 402 -25.29 -0.12 -18.33
N THR A 403 -24.50 0.30 -17.35
CA THR A 403 -24.03 -0.54 -16.24
C THR A 403 -23.89 0.24 -14.95
N ILE A 404 -24.33 -0.38 -13.87
CA ILE A 404 -24.16 0.08 -12.50
C ILE A 404 -23.44 -1.04 -11.74
N SER A 405 -22.19 -0.80 -11.36
CA SER A 405 -21.34 -1.83 -10.75
C SER A 405 -20.66 -1.41 -9.47
N TYR A 406 -20.51 -2.34 -8.53
CA TYR A 406 -19.85 -2.09 -7.26
C TYR A 406 -20.42 -0.89 -6.47
N LEU A 407 -21.71 -0.61 -6.62
CA LEU A 407 -22.37 0.43 -5.84
C LEU A 407 -22.71 -0.08 -4.44
N ASP A 408 -22.57 0.82 -3.48
CA ASP A 408 -23.01 0.68 -2.11
C ASP A 408 -24.28 1.52 -1.91
N PHE A 409 -25.43 0.87 -2.03
CA PHE A 409 -26.74 1.48 -1.87
C PHE A 409 -27.20 1.35 -0.41
N ASP A 410 -26.99 2.41 0.39
CA ASP A 410 -27.45 2.49 1.77
C ASP A 410 -28.79 3.23 1.86
N GLY A 411 -29.87 2.46 1.98
CA GLY A 411 -31.22 2.99 2.13
C GLY A 411 -31.52 3.55 3.52
N ALA A 412 -30.60 3.45 4.51
CA ALA A 412 -30.84 3.99 5.85
C ALA A 412 -31.06 5.51 5.79
N ASN A 413 -32.26 5.95 6.21
CA ASN A 413 -32.64 7.35 6.16
C ASN A 413 -33.42 7.75 7.42
N GLU A 414 -32.76 8.48 8.30
CA GLU A 414 -33.30 9.03 9.54
C GLU A 414 -34.38 10.11 9.36
N TYR A 415 -34.55 10.66 8.16
CA TYR A 415 -35.51 11.73 7.88
C TYR A 415 -36.87 11.21 7.39
N ASN A 416 -36.92 10.05 6.75
CA ASN A 416 -38.17 9.51 6.22
C ASN A 416 -39.02 8.79 7.29
N CYS A 417 -40.18 8.26 6.93
CA CYS A 417 -41.06 7.59 7.89
C CYS A 417 -40.53 6.27 8.45
N TRP A 418 -39.84 5.49 7.62
CA TRP A 418 -39.60 4.08 7.91
C TRP A 418 -38.19 3.79 8.41
N GLY A 419 -37.26 4.75 8.30
CA GLY A 419 -35.84 4.54 8.55
C GLY A 419 -35.11 3.92 7.35
N THR A 420 -35.82 3.68 6.26
CA THR A 420 -35.34 2.97 5.07
C THR A 420 -36.00 3.58 3.83
N ASP A 421 -35.25 3.82 2.78
CA ASP A 421 -35.67 4.56 1.60
C ASP A 421 -36.56 3.71 0.64
N PRO A 422 -37.79 4.15 0.34
CA PRO A 422 -38.72 3.46 -0.59
C PRO A 422 -38.45 3.73 -2.07
N TYR A 423 -37.56 4.67 -2.39
CA TYR A 423 -37.34 5.14 -3.76
C TYR A 423 -35.96 4.75 -4.31
N MET A 424 -35.32 3.70 -3.79
CA MET A 424 -33.92 3.35 -4.10
C MET A 424 -33.50 3.47 -5.57
N ALA A 425 -34.24 2.85 -6.50
CA ALA A 425 -33.95 2.97 -7.94
C ALA A 425 -35.19 2.71 -8.83
N LEU A 426 -35.56 3.70 -9.64
CA LEU A 426 -36.45 3.51 -10.79
C LEU A 426 -35.64 3.21 -12.04
N VAL A 427 -36.17 2.33 -12.89
CA VAL A 427 -35.62 2.05 -14.22
C VAL A 427 -36.78 2.05 -15.21
N GLU A 428 -36.68 2.87 -16.24
CA GLU A 428 -37.74 3.04 -17.25
C GLU A 428 -37.15 2.88 -18.65
N ASP A 429 -37.73 1.98 -19.45
CA ASP A 429 -37.34 1.68 -20.83
C ASP A 429 -35.81 1.57 -21.04
N ALA A 430 -35.18 0.59 -20.39
CA ALA A 430 -33.73 0.51 -20.31
C ALA A 430 -33.11 -0.87 -20.59
N HIS A 431 -31.92 -0.87 -21.18
CA HIS A 431 -31.03 -2.03 -21.31
C HIS A 431 -29.83 -1.87 -20.38
N LEU A 432 -29.98 -2.39 -19.16
CA LEU A 432 -29.15 -2.04 -18.00
C LEU A 432 -28.66 -3.27 -17.24
N THR A 433 -27.38 -3.24 -16.87
CA THR A 433 -26.76 -4.23 -16.00
C THR A 433 -26.51 -3.66 -14.60
N TYR A 434 -26.93 -4.39 -13.56
CA TYR A 434 -26.45 -4.20 -12.19
C TYR A 434 -25.48 -5.34 -11.85
N ALA A 435 -24.22 -5.03 -11.54
CA ALA A 435 -23.17 -6.02 -11.31
C ALA A 435 -22.46 -5.80 -9.95
N ASN A 436 -22.40 -6.83 -9.10
CA ASN A 436 -21.64 -6.78 -7.85
C ASN A 436 -22.05 -5.64 -6.88
N ASN A 437 -23.34 -5.27 -6.82
CA ASN A 437 -23.79 -4.18 -5.93
C ASN A 437 -24.24 -4.69 -4.57
N TYR A 438 -24.09 -3.83 -3.56
CA TYR A 438 -24.62 -4.03 -2.23
C TYR A 438 -25.84 -3.13 -2.03
N TRP A 439 -26.96 -3.73 -1.64
CA TRP A 439 -28.19 -3.04 -1.29
C TRP A 439 -28.48 -3.33 0.16
N HIS A 440 -28.53 -2.30 1.01
CA HIS A 440 -28.81 -2.54 2.41
C HIS A 440 -29.67 -1.46 3.05
N ASN A 441 -30.40 -1.86 4.09
CA ASN A 441 -31.38 -1.01 4.76
C ASN A 441 -32.42 -0.41 3.79
N THR A 442 -32.82 -1.15 2.75
CA THR A 442 -33.74 -0.64 1.73
C THR A 442 -35.19 -0.83 2.14
N TYR A 443 -36.10 0.02 1.64
CA TYR A 443 -37.53 -0.24 1.78
C TYR A 443 -38.07 -0.97 0.55
N GLY A 444 -37.75 -0.52 -0.67
CA GLY A 444 -38.13 -1.19 -1.90
C GLY A 444 -37.45 -0.59 -3.12
N ARG A 445 -37.87 -1.03 -4.32
CA ARG A 445 -37.28 -0.62 -5.62
C ARG A 445 -35.80 -0.99 -5.74
N VAL A 446 -35.50 -2.30 -5.69
CA VAL A 446 -34.16 -2.88 -5.80
C VAL A 446 -34.01 -3.73 -7.08
N PRO A 447 -34.19 -3.17 -8.31
CA PRO A 447 -34.84 -1.92 -8.72
C PRO A 447 -36.36 -2.09 -8.95
N LYS A 448 -37.09 -1.00 -9.19
CA LYS A 448 -38.42 -1.05 -9.84
C LYS A 448 -38.27 -0.73 -11.33
N VAL A 449 -38.75 -1.62 -12.18
CA VAL A 449 -38.57 -1.52 -13.64
C VAL A 449 -39.90 -1.34 -14.36
N THR A 450 -39.98 -0.35 -15.25
CA THR A 450 -41.10 -0.15 -16.17
C THR A 450 -40.65 -0.34 -17.62
N GLY A 451 -41.58 -0.71 -18.50
CA GLY A 451 -41.34 -0.86 -19.94
C GLY A 451 -42.29 0.04 -20.73
N GLU A 452 -41.74 0.97 -21.53
CA GLU A 452 -42.51 2.00 -22.24
C GLU A 452 -42.61 1.78 -23.75
N SER A 453 -41.50 1.89 -24.49
CA SER A 453 -41.50 1.84 -25.95
C SER A 453 -40.76 0.61 -26.47
N ASN A 454 -39.46 0.53 -26.14
CA ASN A 454 -38.60 -0.58 -26.57
C ASN A 454 -38.64 -1.75 -25.58
N GLY A 455 -39.14 -1.49 -24.38
CA GLY A 455 -39.17 -2.42 -23.27
C GLY A 455 -37.85 -2.44 -22.52
N SER A 456 -37.91 -2.82 -21.25
CA SER A 456 -36.74 -2.90 -20.38
C SER A 456 -36.18 -4.31 -20.32
N GLN A 457 -34.86 -4.42 -20.41
CA GLN A 457 -34.08 -5.62 -20.11
C GLN A 457 -33.06 -5.30 -19.02
N VAL A 458 -33.39 -5.63 -17.78
CA VAL A 458 -32.53 -5.37 -16.63
C VAL A 458 -31.95 -6.67 -16.12
N HIS A 459 -30.63 -6.79 -16.16
CA HIS A 459 -29.88 -7.94 -15.68
C HIS A 459 -29.13 -7.59 -14.39
N LEU A 460 -29.38 -8.34 -13.33
CA LEU A 460 -28.72 -8.20 -12.04
C LEU A 460 -27.96 -9.46 -11.71
N TYR A 461 -26.66 -9.36 -11.38
CA TYR A 461 -25.90 -10.51 -10.89
C TYR A 461 -24.88 -10.16 -9.81
N ASN A 462 -24.52 -11.15 -8.99
CA ASN A 462 -23.64 -10.98 -7.83
C ASN A 462 -24.13 -9.88 -6.87
N GLN A 463 -25.44 -9.67 -6.76
CA GLN A 463 -25.97 -8.69 -5.83
C GLN A 463 -25.95 -9.26 -4.42
N TYR A 464 -25.67 -8.41 -3.45
CA TYR A 464 -26.00 -8.68 -2.06
C TYR A 464 -27.12 -7.75 -1.64
N VAL A 465 -28.26 -8.31 -1.22
CA VAL A 465 -29.33 -7.54 -0.58
C VAL A 465 -29.34 -7.92 0.89
N ASP A 466 -29.14 -6.95 1.79
CA ASP A 466 -29.23 -7.12 3.23
C ASP A 466 -30.28 -6.19 3.81
N TYR A 467 -31.41 -6.77 4.19
CA TYR A 467 -32.61 -6.08 4.66
C TYR A 467 -33.31 -5.28 3.56
N ASN A 468 -34.51 -5.75 3.21
CA ASN A 468 -35.46 -5.02 2.38
C ASN A 468 -36.87 -5.13 2.97
N ARG A 469 -37.59 -4.01 3.10
CA ARG A 469 -38.87 -3.99 3.83
C ARG A 469 -40.09 -4.41 3.00
N PHE A 470 -40.17 -4.06 1.72
CA PHE A 470 -41.41 -4.12 0.92
C PHE A 470 -41.32 -5.04 -0.31
N PHE A 471 -40.67 -4.66 -1.41
CA PHE A 471 -40.38 -5.59 -2.50
C PHE A 471 -38.94 -5.36 -2.99
N ILE A 472 -38.26 -6.44 -3.39
CA ILE A 472 -36.88 -6.34 -3.89
C ILE A 472 -36.95 -5.91 -5.36
N ALA A 473 -37.43 -6.77 -6.26
CA ALA A 473 -37.56 -6.42 -7.68
C ALA A 473 -38.99 -5.99 -8.06
N GLY A 474 -39.12 -4.96 -8.89
CA GLY A 474 -40.38 -4.54 -9.50
C GLY A 474 -40.34 -4.70 -11.03
N ALA A 475 -41.44 -5.13 -11.67
CA ALA A 475 -41.53 -5.15 -13.14
C ALA A 475 -42.94 -4.86 -13.67
N ASN A 476 -43.12 -3.82 -14.48
CA ASN A 476 -44.42 -3.48 -15.07
C ASN A 476 -44.25 -3.04 -16.52
N GLY A 477 -44.84 -3.75 -17.48
CA GLY A 477 -44.83 -3.32 -18.88
C GLY A 477 -46.13 -2.59 -19.24
N HIS A 478 -46.06 -1.55 -20.06
CA HIS A 478 -47.24 -0.79 -20.47
C HIS A 478 -47.97 -1.37 -21.68
N SER A 479 -47.32 -2.24 -22.46
CA SER A 479 -47.97 -2.93 -23.59
C SER A 479 -47.34 -4.29 -23.88
N THR A 480 -47.94 -5.03 -24.83
CA THR A 480 -47.40 -6.32 -25.29
C THR A 480 -46.03 -6.20 -25.97
N ASN A 481 -45.71 -5.02 -26.52
CA ASN A 481 -44.43 -4.72 -27.16
C ASN A 481 -43.45 -4.05 -26.19
N ALA A 482 -43.96 -3.34 -25.19
CA ALA A 482 -43.20 -2.63 -24.18
C ALA A 482 -43.19 -3.38 -22.86
N LYS A 483 -42.41 -4.46 -22.82
CA LYS A 483 -42.32 -5.36 -21.67
C LYS A 483 -41.26 -4.89 -20.69
N ALA A 484 -41.41 -5.26 -19.43
CA ALA A 484 -40.36 -5.07 -18.41
C ALA A 484 -39.82 -6.43 -17.98
N TYR A 485 -38.56 -6.72 -18.32
CA TYR A 485 -37.87 -7.94 -17.92
C TYR A 485 -36.82 -7.66 -16.85
N VAL A 486 -36.91 -8.37 -15.73
CA VAL A 486 -35.92 -8.37 -14.65
C VAL A 486 -35.37 -9.77 -14.47
N ARG A 487 -34.06 -9.91 -14.68
CA ARG A 487 -33.34 -11.18 -14.49
C ARG A 487 -32.33 -11.04 -13.37
N TYR A 488 -32.51 -11.80 -12.29
CA TYR A 488 -31.70 -11.75 -11.08
C TYR A 488 -30.92 -13.07 -10.92
N GLU A 489 -29.59 -13.03 -11.03
CA GLU A 489 -28.75 -14.23 -11.07
C GLU A 489 -27.63 -14.23 -10.03
N ASN A 490 -27.21 -15.42 -9.60
CA ASN A 490 -25.97 -15.63 -8.82
C ASN A 490 -25.80 -14.63 -7.66
N SER A 491 -26.85 -14.44 -6.86
CA SER A 491 -26.93 -13.36 -5.87
C SER A 491 -27.30 -13.91 -4.49
N TYR A 492 -27.11 -13.09 -3.46
CA TYR A 492 -27.50 -13.42 -2.09
C TYR A 492 -28.51 -12.41 -1.58
N ILE A 493 -29.65 -12.88 -1.07
CA ILE A 493 -30.70 -12.04 -0.50
C ILE A 493 -30.94 -12.45 0.94
N ASP A 494 -30.57 -11.58 1.85
CA ASP A 494 -30.78 -11.74 3.28
C ASP A 494 -31.82 -10.75 3.82
N ASN A 495 -32.49 -11.16 4.89
CA ASN A 495 -33.44 -10.34 5.64
C ASN A 495 -34.54 -9.66 4.79
N GLY A 496 -34.98 -10.27 3.68
CA GLY A 496 -36.08 -9.76 2.86
C GLY A 496 -37.45 -9.91 3.57
N GLN A 497 -37.97 -8.83 4.16
CA GLN A 497 -39.16 -8.85 5.02
C GLN A 497 -40.49 -8.83 4.28
N GLY A 498 -40.48 -8.40 3.02
CA GLY A 498 -41.68 -8.24 2.18
C GLY A 498 -41.82 -9.31 1.11
N TYR A 499 -41.73 -8.89 -0.15
CA TYR A 499 -41.82 -9.72 -1.35
C TYR A 499 -40.46 -9.79 -2.05
N LEU A 500 -40.15 -10.93 -2.64
CA LEU A 500 -39.00 -11.07 -3.55
C LEU A 500 -39.21 -10.22 -4.81
N ALA A 501 -40.44 -10.15 -5.30
CA ALA A 501 -40.79 -9.25 -6.37
C ALA A 501 -42.27 -8.88 -6.38
N GLU A 502 -42.56 -7.76 -7.03
CA GLU A 502 -43.90 -7.33 -7.42
C GLU A 502 -43.91 -7.06 -8.94
N TRP A 503 -44.88 -7.61 -9.66
CA TRP A 503 -45.04 -7.28 -11.07
C TRP A 503 -46.49 -7.25 -11.53
N GLY A 504 -46.72 -6.45 -12.56
CA GLY A 504 -48.02 -6.27 -13.21
C GLY A 504 -48.08 -6.92 -14.59
N ASP A 505 -49.09 -6.52 -15.37
CA ASP A 505 -49.22 -6.89 -16.78
C ASP A 505 -47.93 -6.59 -17.55
N ASN A 506 -47.56 -7.50 -18.46
CA ASN A 506 -46.36 -7.41 -19.30
C ASN A 506 -45.01 -7.25 -18.54
N GLY A 507 -45.01 -7.45 -17.22
CA GLY A 507 -43.82 -7.55 -16.38
C GLY A 507 -43.40 -9.01 -16.17
N TYR A 508 -42.10 -9.25 -16.11
CA TYR A 508 -41.52 -10.59 -15.99
C TYR A 508 -40.30 -10.55 -15.07
N VAL A 509 -40.34 -11.32 -13.98
CA VAL A 509 -39.24 -11.43 -13.03
C VAL A 509 -38.76 -12.88 -12.91
N TYR A 510 -37.45 -13.07 -13.00
CA TYR A 510 -36.79 -14.37 -12.95
C TYR A 510 -35.61 -14.36 -11.99
N PHE A 511 -35.57 -15.34 -11.07
CA PHE A 511 -34.42 -15.56 -10.19
C PHE A 511 -33.74 -16.90 -10.52
N SER A 512 -32.40 -16.93 -10.58
CA SER A 512 -31.63 -18.17 -10.77
C SER A 512 -30.29 -18.16 -10.05
N GLY A 513 -29.94 -19.26 -9.39
CA GLY A 513 -28.70 -19.35 -8.61
C GLY A 513 -28.64 -18.35 -7.45
N VAL A 514 -29.80 -17.93 -6.93
CA VAL A 514 -29.90 -16.99 -5.80
C VAL A 514 -30.03 -17.77 -4.50
N THR A 515 -29.24 -17.38 -3.50
CA THR A 515 -29.35 -17.92 -2.14
C THR A 515 -30.18 -16.96 -1.29
N PHE A 516 -31.12 -17.51 -0.52
CA PHE A 516 -31.97 -16.74 0.38
C PHE A 516 -31.59 -17.06 1.84
N GLY A 517 -31.26 -16.02 2.61
CA GLY A 517 -31.03 -16.13 4.05
C GLY A 517 -32.29 -16.53 4.81
N SER A 518 -32.12 -17.02 6.05
CA SER A 518 -33.22 -17.59 6.86
C SER A 518 -34.33 -16.57 7.21
N GLY A 519 -34.00 -15.27 7.23
CA GLY A 519 -34.95 -14.18 7.45
C GLY A 519 -35.70 -13.70 6.22
N THR A 520 -35.44 -14.28 5.03
CA THR A 520 -36.03 -13.83 3.76
C THR A 520 -37.33 -14.56 3.45
N LYS A 521 -38.42 -13.80 3.29
CA LYS A 521 -39.72 -14.33 2.87
C LYS A 521 -39.74 -14.62 1.37
N GLN A 522 -39.92 -15.89 1.03
CA GLN A 522 -40.01 -16.33 -0.36
C GLN A 522 -41.45 -16.29 -0.85
N GLN A 523 -41.93 -15.08 -1.12
CA GLN A 523 -43.24 -14.81 -1.69
C GLN A 523 -43.14 -13.66 -2.68
N HIS A 524 -44.09 -13.57 -3.60
CA HIS A 524 -44.15 -12.50 -4.59
C HIS A 524 -45.58 -12.05 -4.84
N ARG A 525 -45.74 -10.86 -5.43
CA ARG A 525 -47.04 -10.31 -5.79
C ARG A 525 -47.16 -10.16 -7.29
N TYR A 526 -48.17 -10.78 -7.89
CA TYR A 526 -48.50 -10.69 -9.30
C TYR A 526 -49.90 -10.13 -9.48
N ASN A 527 -50.05 -9.00 -10.19
CA ASN A 527 -51.35 -8.34 -10.41
C ASN A 527 -52.18 -8.23 -9.11
N GLY A 528 -51.55 -7.76 -8.04
CA GLY A 528 -52.18 -7.61 -6.71
C GLY A 528 -52.33 -8.91 -5.90
N THR A 529 -52.14 -10.08 -6.50
CA THR A 529 -52.29 -11.39 -5.84
C THR A 529 -50.95 -11.86 -5.25
N VAL A 530 -50.96 -12.27 -3.99
CA VAL A 530 -49.76 -12.80 -3.31
C VAL A 530 -49.63 -14.31 -3.52
N THR A 531 -48.46 -14.75 -3.97
CA THR A 531 -48.13 -16.15 -4.25
C THR A 531 -46.87 -16.56 -3.48
N GLN A 532 -46.85 -17.78 -2.95
CA GLN A 532 -45.66 -18.34 -2.29
C GLN A 532 -44.64 -18.87 -3.30
N GLY A 533 -43.37 -18.78 -2.96
CA GLY A 533 -42.25 -19.25 -3.79
C GLY A 533 -41.52 -18.15 -4.55
N VAL A 534 -40.49 -18.58 -5.27
CA VAL A 534 -39.55 -17.72 -6.00
C VAL A 534 -40.05 -17.47 -7.43
N PRO A 535 -40.06 -16.21 -7.91
CA PRO A 535 -40.44 -15.88 -9.28
C PRO A 535 -39.57 -16.57 -10.34
N ASN A 536 -40.21 -17.12 -11.37
CA ASN A 536 -39.56 -17.88 -12.44
C ASN A 536 -40.14 -17.57 -13.83
N ALA A 537 -40.64 -16.35 -14.04
CA ALA A 537 -41.22 -15.96 -15.33
C ALA A 537 -40.17 -16.03 -16.44
N ALA A 538 -40.56 -16.37 -17.67
CA ALA A 538 -39.63 -16.36 -18.81
C ALA A 538 -39.16 -14.93 -19.10
N THR A 539 -37.85 -14.71 -19.12
CA THR A 539 -37.21 -13.43 -19.46
C THR A 539 -36.33 -13.56 -20.70
N PHE A 540 -35.42 -12.61 -20.90
CA PHE A 540 -34.30 -12.74 -21.83
C PHE A 540 -33.13 -13.54 -21.21
N ASN A 541 -32.19 -13.96 -22.06
CA ASN A 541 -30.88 -14.46 -21.66
C ASN A 541 -29.83 -13.40 -22.01
N PRO A 542 -28.93 -13.03 -21.08
CA PRO A 542 -27.85 -12.09 -21.38
C PRO A 542 -27.01 -12.60 -22.56
N SER A 543 -26.74 -11.73 -23.54
CA SER A 543 -25.94 -12.06 -24.73
C SER A 543 -24.42 -12.05 -24.46
N TYR A 544 -24.02 -11.65 -23.25
CA TYR A 544 -22.64 -11.49 -22.81
C TYR A 544 -22.28 -12.46 -21.67
N SER A 545 -20.98 -12.80 -21.58
CA SER A 545 -20.43 -13.52 -20.43
C SER A 545 -20.21 -12.58 -19.25
N PHE A 546 -20.37 -13.08 -18.03
CA PHE A 546 -20.08 -12.36 -16.79
C PHE A 546 -19.46 -13.29 -15.75
N GLU A 547 -18.62 -12.72 -14.87
CA GLU A 547 -17.95 -13.47 -13.82
C GLU A 547 -18.92 -13.75 -12.66
N LYS A 548 -19.16 -15.04 -12.37
CA LYS A 548 -19.99 -15.46 -11.24
C LYS A 548 -19.11 -15.65 -10.01
N ARG A 549 -19.41 -14.90 -8.95
CA ARG A 549 -18.80 -15.11 -7.64
C ARG A 549 -19.35 -16.39 -7.00
N THR A 550 -18.59 -16.97 -6.07
CA THR A 550 -19.14 -18.01 -5.20
C THR A 550 -20.26 -17.40 -4.35
N VAL A 551 -21.51 -17.80 -4.62
CA VAL A 551 -22.71 -17.17 -4.02
C VAL A 551 -22.67 -17.16 -2.49
N ALA A 552 -22.14 -18.22 -1.87
CA ALA A 552 -22.00 -18.29 -0.42
C ALA A 552 -21.03 -17.26 0.18
N ASN A 553 -20.07 -16.75 -0.61
CA ASN A 553 -19.11 -15.73 -0.17
C ASN A 553 -19.62 -14.31 -0.37
N ILE A 554 -20.66 -14.09 -1.19
CA ILE A 554 -21.18 -12.77 -1.53
C ILE A 554 -21.44 -11.89 -0.28
N PRO A 555 -22.09 -12.38 0.79
CA PRO A 555 -22.32 -11.57 2.00
C PRO A 555 -21.05 -11.06 2.69
N LYS A 556 -19.92 -11.75 2.49
CA LYS A 556 -18.62 -11.36 3.05
C LYS A 556 -17.81 -10.51 2.07
N GLU A 557 -17.82 -10.87 0.79
CA GLU A 557 -16.98 -10.23 -0.23
C GLU A 557 -17.55 -8.88 -0.66
N ILE A 558 -18.82 -8.82 -1.07
CA ILE A 558 -19.40 -7.63 -1.71
C ILE A 558 -19.30 -6.38 -0.82
N PRO A 559 -19.68 -6.40 0.47
CA PRO A 559 -19.54 -5.23 1.34
C PRO A 559 -18.11 -4.69 1.49
N SER A 560 -17.09 -5.51 1.19
CA SER A 560 -15.68 -5.11 1.26
C SER A 560 -15.10 -4.59 -0.07
N LEU A 561 -15.89 -4.60 -1.15
CA LEU A 561 -15.46 -4.22 -2.50
C LEU A 561 -16.22 -3.03 -3.07
N VAL A 562 -17.43 -2.78 -2.58
CA VAL A 562 -18.33 -1.74 -3.12
C VAL A 562 -18.01 -0.34 -2.59
N GLY A 563 -18.59 0.66 -3.24
CA GLY A 563 -18.61 2.03 -2.74
C GLY A 563 -17.35 2.83 -3.05
N VAL A 564 -17.35 4.06 -2.55
CA VAL A 564 -16.21 4.99 -2.70
C VAL A 564 -14.95 4.34 -2.10
N GLY A 565 -13.86 4.35 -2.87
CA GLY A 565 -12.57 3.76 -2.51
C GLY A 565 -12.52 2.23 -2.54
N GLY A 566 -13.63 1.54 -2.88
CA GLY A 566 -13.72 0.09 -2.89
C GLY A 566 -13.17 -0.53 -1.61
N ARG A 567 -12.15 -1.39 -1.75
CA ARG A 567 -11.48 -2.07 -0.61
C ARG A 567 -10.88 -1.15 0.46
N TYR A 568 -10.69 0.13 0.14
CA TYR A 568 -9.93 1.07 0.96
C TYR A 568 -10.76 2.22 1.53
N GLY A 569 -11.95 2.44 0.97
CA GLY A 569 -12.81 3.55 1.34
C GLY A 569 -14.03 3.10 2.10
N LYS A 570 -14.80 4.08 2.55
CA LYS A 570 -16.10 3.90 3.18
C LYS A 570 -16.92 5.16 2.97
N MET A 571 -18.24 5.01 3.07
CA MET A 571 -19.16 6.14 3.09
C MET A 571 -18.74 7.18 4.14
N PRO A 572 -18.61 8.48 3.79
CA PRO A 572 -18.31 9.53 4.77
C PRO A 572 -19.42 9.69 5.82
N GLU A 573 -19.04 10.09 7.03
CA GLU A 573 -20.03 10.58 8.01
C GLU A 573 -20.63 11.92 7.53
N TYR A 574 -21.85 12.25 8.01
CA TYR A 574 -22.61 13.44 7.56
C TYR A 574 -21.84 14.77 7.66
N ASN A 575 -21.02 14.92 8.69
CA ASN A 575 -20.20 16.09 8.97
C ASN A 575 -18.71 15.87 8.64
N GLN A 576 -18.33 14.71 8.12
CA GLN A 576 -16.97 14.48 7.65
C GLN A 576 -16.76 15.22 6.34
N GLY A 577 -15.74 16.08 6.31
CA GLY A 577 -14.95 16.17 5.10
C GLY A 577 -14.12 14.90 5.02
N PHE A 578 -14.22 14.10 3.95
CA PHE A 578 -13.06 13.29 3.55
C PHE A 578 -11.87 14.23 3.54
N GLY A 579 -10.74 13.75 4.09
CA GLY A 579 -9.55 14.53 4.42
C GLY A 579 -9.49 15.86 3.69
N GLN A 580 -9.41 16.97 4.44
CA GLN A 580 -8.63 18.09 3.93
C GLN A 580 -7.35 17.44 3.42
N SER A 581 -7.21 17.36 2.09
CA SER A 581 -6.30 16.42 1.45
C SER A 581 -4.92 16.66 2.05
N ASN A 582 -4.50 15.80 2.98
CA ASN A 582 -3.17 15.88 3.55
C ASN A 582 -2.29 15.25 2.48
N LYS A 583 -1.54 16.08 1.77
CA LYS A 583 -0.65 15.65 0.71
C LYS A 583 0.68 15.30 1.37
N ALA A 584 1.22 14.15 0.99
CA ALA A 584 2.52 13.73 1.48
C ALA A 584 3.56 14.84 1.23
N ALA A 585 4.41 15.07 2.23
CA ALA A 585 5.55 15.95 2.09
C ALA A 585 6.44 15.53 0.91
N THR A 586 7.06 16.50 0.25
CA THR A 586 8.06 16.27 -0.78
C THR A 586 9.46 16.17 -0.18
N VAL A 587 10.33 15.39 -0.82
CA VAL A 587 11.73 15.24 -0.41
C VAL A 587 12.67 15.06 -1.59
N SER A 588 13.83 15.71 -1.51
CA SER A 588 14.92 15.58 -2.48
C SER A 588 16.28 15.53 -1.79
N MET A 589 17.13 14.59 -2.20
CA MET A 589 18.52 14.53 -1.76
C MET A 589 19.30 15.73 -2.28
N THR A 590 20.07 16.38 -1.40
CA THR A 590 20.94 17.52 -1.73
C THR A 590 22.42 17.25 -1.50
N ALA A 591 22.76 16.25 -0.68
CA ALA A 591 24.12 15.71 -0.58
C ALA A 591 24.09 14.22 -0.21
N PRO A 592 25.04 13.41 -0.70
CA PRO A 592 26.07 13.75 -1.68
C PRO A 592 25.45 14.10 -3.04
N VAL A 593 26.17 14.91 -3.83
CA VAL A 593 25.81 15.12 -5.23
C VAL A 593 26.05 13.83 -6.01
N ALA A 594 25.28 13.60 -7.07
CA ALA A 594 25.46 12.42 -7.91
C ALA A 594 26.90 12.35 -8.47
N GLY A 595 27.53 11.18 -8.33
CA GLY A 595 28.91 10.94 -8.73
C GLY A 595 29.98 11.43 -7.74
N ALA A 596 29.61 11.88 -6.54
CA ALA A 596 30.57 12.23 -5.51
C ALA A 596 31.48 11.04 -5.16
N LYS A 597 32.73 11.35 -4.78
CA LYS A 597 33.76 10.38 -4.41
C LYS A 597 34.24 10.66 -2.99
N PHE A 598 34.41 9.61 -2.20
CA PHE A 598 34.90 9.68 -0.82
C PHE A 598 36.00 8.64 -0.59
N ASP A 599 36.97 8.93 0.28
CA ASP A 599 37.97 7.93 0.65
C ASP A 599 37.40 6.91 1.65
N ALA A 600 37.89 5.67 1.62
CA ALA A 600 37.54 4.64 2.58
C ALA A 600 37.78 5.11 4.03
N GLY A 601 36.75 4.97 4.89
CA GLY A 601 36.78 5.48 6.27
C GLY A 601 36.43 6.96 6.42
N ALA A 602 36.26 7.72 5.34
CA ALA A 602 35.74 9.07 5.41
C ALA A 602 34.27 9.09 5.86
N MET A 603 33.88 10.19 6.49
CA MET A 603 32.48 10.44 6.88
C MET A 603 31.71 11.02 5.69
N VAL A 604 30.62 10.38 5.29
CA VAL A 604 29.73 10.84 4.22
C VAL A 604 28.50 11.50 4.83
N THR A 605 28.32 12.80 4.61
CA THR A 605 27.12 13.51 5.07
C THR A 605 25.98 13.37 4.06
N LEU A 606 24.87 12.77 4.51
CA LEU A 606 23.62 12.68 3.76
C LEU A 606 22.74 13.88 4.13
N LYS A 607 22.23 14.61 3.14
CA LYS A 607 21.33 15.76 3.33
C LYS A 607 20.16 15.71 2.37
N ALA A 608 19.01 16.18 2.82
CA ALA A 608 17.82 16.31 1.99
C ALA A 608 17.04 17.58 2.33
N ASP A 609 16.41 18.14 1.30
CA ASP A 609 15.39 19.17 1.44
C ASP A 609 14.04 18.48 1.49
N ALA A 610 13.27 18.72 2.55
CA ALA A 610 11.93 18.19 2.74
C ALA A 610 10.96 19.32 3.07
N LYS A 611 9.79 19.32 2.42
CA LYS A 611 8.76 20.34 2.60
C LYS A 611 7.38 19.72 2.55
N ASP A 612 6.54 20.14 3.48
CA ASP A 612 5.11 19.87 3.44
C ASP A 612 4.37 21.18 3.11
N ASN A 613 3.37 21.11 2.22
CA ASN A 613 2.60 22.28 1.78
C ASN A 613 1.30 22.47 2.55
N ASP A 614 0.79 21.43 3.22
CA ASP A 614 -0.43 21.50 4.04
C ASP A 614 -0.20 21.12 5.51
N GLY A 615 1.02 20.72 5.87
CA GLY A 615 1.43 20.47 7.24
C GLY A 615 2.89 20.78 7.53
N SER A 616 3.55 19.82 8.17
CA SER A 616 4.91 19.88 8.67
C SER A 616 5.59 18.51 8.53
N VAL A 617 6.90 18.53 8.28
CA VAL A 617 7.70 17.32 8.24
C VAL A 617 7.92 16.79 9.66
N LYS A 618 7.56 15.53 9.90
CA LYS A 618 7.78 14.84 11.18
C LYS A 618 9.20 14.29 11.28
N LYS A 619 9.70 13.69 10.20
CA LYS A 619 11.09 13.19 10.10
C LYS A 619 11.51 12.95 8.66
N VAL A 620 12.83 12.86 8.46
CA VAL A 620 13.47 12.38 7.23
C VAL A 620 14.42 11.24 7.60
N ASP A 621 14.12 10.05 7.11
CA ASP A 621 14.95 8.86 7.24
C ASP A 621 15.90 8.76 6.04
N PHE A 622 17.19 8.53 6.29
CA PHE A 622 18.22 8.42 5.26
C PHE A 622 18.69 6.99 5.14
N TYR A 623 18.68 6.47 3.92
CA TYR A 623 19.08 5.10 3.61
C TYR A 623 20.27 5.10 2.66
N VAL A 624 21.24 4.23 2.94
CA VAL A 624 22.29 3.83 1.99
C VAL A 624 22.03 2.36 1.68
N GLY A 625 21.62 2.10 0.45
CA GLY A 625 20.89 0.87 0.15
C GLY A 625 19.64 0.67 0.95
N ASN A 626 19.42 -0.57 1.39
CA ASN A 626 18.25 -0.91 2.20
C ASN A 626 18.49 -0.67 3.69
N THR A 627 19.69 -0.17 4.06
CA THR A 627 20.08 0.07 5.45
C THR A 627 19.74 1.50 5.86
N LEU A 628 18.94 1.64 6.91
CA LEU A 628 18.69 2.93 7.57
C LEU A 628 19.98 3.40 8.24
N VAL A 629 20.51 4.53 7.78
CA VAL A 629 21.70 5.18 8.38
C VAL A 629 21.29 6.01 9.59
N GLY A 630 20.17 6.71 9.49
CA GLY A 630 19.64 7.51 10.59
C GLY A 630 18.44 8.36 10.19
N SER A 631 17.87 9.05 11.18
CA SER A 631 16.68 9.90 11.02
C SER A 631 16.97 11.32 11.51
N ALA A 632 16.50 12.32 10.79
CA ALA A 632 16.51 13.72 11.21
C ALA A 632 15.08 14.23 11.42
N THR A 633 14.80 14.87 12.56
CA THR A 633 13.46 15.38 12.92
C THR A 633 13.32 16.90 12.81
N ALA A 634 14.38 17.60 12.42
CA ALA A 634 14.39 19.06 12.24
C ALA A 634 15.35 19.47 11.11
N SER A 635 15.06 20.61 10.48
CA SER A 635 15.93 21.20 9.46
C SER A 635 17.16 21.88 10.10
N PRO A 636 18.36 21.80 9.49
CA PRO A 636 18.68 21.07 8.25
C PRO A 636 18.61 19.54 8.45
N TYR A 637 17.89 18.84 7.57
CA TYR A 637 17.76 17.38 7.65
C TYR A 637 19.05 16.73 7.15
N GLN A 638 19.84 16.21 8.08
CA GLN A 638 21.11 15.58 7.74
C GLN A 638 21.51 14.49 8.74
N VAL A 639 22.23 13.49 8.25
CA VAL A 639 22.90 12.45 9.05
C VAL A 639 24.27 12.16 8.47
N ASN A 640 25.14 11.54 9.27
CA ASN A 640 26.46 11.12 8.81
C ASN A 640 26.52 9.59 8.70
N ALA A 641 26.94 9.10 7.54
CA ALA A 641 27.34 7.71 7.33
C ALA A 641 28.86 7.57 7.53
N SER A 642 29.30 6.52 8.21
CA SER A 642 30.71 6.21 8.44
C SER A 642 30.95 4.71 8.32
N GLY A 643 32.20 4.30 8.08
CA GLY A 643 32.53 2.88 7.92
C GLY A 643 31.97 2.27 6.64
N LEU A 644 31.77 3.09 5.60
CA LEU A 644 31.48 2.59 4.26
C LEU A 644 32.79 2.05 3.67
N GLU A 645 32.74 0.79 3.24
CA GLU A 645 33.84 0.14 2.53
C GLU A 645 33.97 0.66 1.10
N PRO A 646 35.10 0.42 0.40
CA PRO A 646 35.22 0.76 -1.01
C PRO A 646 34.11 0.14 -1.86
N GLY A 647 33.44 0.96 -2.66
CA GLY A 647 32.31 0.52 -3.48
C GLY A 647 31.42 1.64 -4.00
N MET A 648 30.46 1.26 -4.85
CA MET A 648 29.38 2.14 -5.31
C MET A 648 28.17 2.03 -4.39
N TYR A 649 27.60 3.18 -4.04
CA TYR A 649 26.43 3.28 -3.17
C TYR A 649 25.33 4.10 -3.82
N SER A 650 24.09 3.79 -3.42
CA SER A 650 22.90 4.58 -3.76
C SER A 650 22.18 4.99 -2.47
N ALA A 651 21.93 6.28 -2.34
CA ALA A 651 21.26 6.88 -1.20
C ALA A 651 19.90 7.47 -1.57
N VAL A 652 18.93 7.30 -0.68
CA VAL A 652 17.61 7.94 -0.76
C VAL A 652 17.26 8.55 0.59
N ALA A 653 16.37 9.53 0.57
CA ALA A 653 15.68 10.03 1.74
C ALA A 653 14.20 9.62 1.67
N VAL A 654 13.64 9.24 2.81
CA VAL A 654 12.21 9.00 3.00
C VAL A 654 11.70 10.03 3.99
N VAL A 655 10.85 10.94 3.54
CA VAL A 655 10.18 11.89 4.42
C VAL A 655 8.92 11.26 4.99
N THR A 656 8.62 11.55 6.25
CA THR A 656 7.32 11.30 6.86
C THR A 656 6.76 12.63 7.37
N ASP A 657 5.51 12.95 7.03
CA ASP A 657 4.82 14.16 7.50
C ASP A 657 4.15 13.98 8.87
N ASN A 658 3.51 15.04 9.40
CA ASN A 658 2.79 14.99 10.68
C ASN A 658 1.54 14.12 10.68
N SER A 659 1.02 13.75 9.50
CA SER A 659 -0.11 12.85 9.33
C SER A 659 0.33 11.40 9.09
N GLY A 660 1.64 11.15 9.03
CA GLY A 660 2.24 9.84 8.86
C GLY A 660 2.43 9.41 7.41
N LEU A 661 2.09 10.23 6.42
CA LEU A 661 2.34 9.89 5.01
C LEU A 661 3.83 9.93 4.72
N SER A 662 4.29 8.98 3.90
CA SER A 662 5.70 8.86 3.55
C SER A 662 5.94 8.92 2.06
N GLN A 663 7.00 9.62 1.66
CA GLN A 663 7.44 9.71 0.27
C GLN A 663 8.96 9.49 0.18
N MET A 664 9.39 8.79 -0.86
CA MET A 664 10.80 8.52 -1.16
C MET A 664 11.31 9.50 -2.22
N SER A 665 12.51 10.03 -2.01
CA SER A 665 13.20 10.88 -2.97
C SER A 665 13.63 10.10 -4.23
N ALA A 666 14.09 10.82 -5.26
CA ALA A 666 15.00 10.22 -6.22
C ALA A 666 16.29 9.74 -5.52
N PHE A 667 16.94 8.72 -6.07
CA PHE A 667 18.22 8.24 -5.57
C PHE A 667 19.38 9.13 -6.02
N VAL A 668 20.47 9.13 -5.24
CA VAL A 668 21.77 9.69 -5.63
C VAL A 668 22.84 8.64 -5.49
N THR A 669 23.73 8.54 -6.49
CA THR A 669 24.86 7.61 -6.47
C THR A 669 26.15 8.30 -6.07
N PHE A 670 26.99 7.61 -5.30
CA PHE A 670 28.34 8.06 -4.95
C PHE A 670 29.27 6.86 -4.81
N SER A 671 30.59 7.08 -4.87
CA SER A 671 31.61 6.06 -4.67
C SER A 671 32.40 6.30 -3.38
N VAL A 672 32.82 5.20 -2.77
CA VAL A 672 33.88 5.18 -1.78
C VAL A 672 35.08 4.49 -2.42
N GLU A 673 36.23 5.15 -2.43
CA GLU A 673 37.45 4.74 -3.09
C GLU A 673 38.53 4.41 -2.03
N GLY A 674 39.30 3.35 -2.24
CA GLY A 674 40.33 2.90 -1.30
C GLY A 674 40.49 1.39 -1.31
N THR A 675 41.46 0.87 -0.55
CA THR A 675 41.63 -0.58 -0.32
C THR A 675 40.86 -0.99 0.94
N ALA A 676 40.07 -2.08 0.85
CA ALA A 676 39.35 -2.61 2.00
C ALA A 676 40.33 -3.03 3.11
N TYR A 677 40.00 -2.77 4.37
CA TYR A 677 40.87 -3.16 5.49
C TYR A 677 40.88 -4.69 5.64
N PRO A 678 42.04 -5.31 5.95
CA PRO A 678 42.09 -6.76 6.16
C PRO A 678 41.28 -7.14 7.41
N GLU A 679 40.43 -8.17 7.29
CA GLU A 679 39.66 -8.74 8.40
C GLU A 679 39.81 -10.27 8.42
N VAL A 680 39.81 -10.86 9.62
CA VAL A 680 39.82 -12.32 9.85
C VAL A 680 38.71 -12.70 10.82
N VAL A 681 37.80 -13.57 10.38
CA VAL A 681 36.63 -14.03 11.14
C VAL A 681 36.72 -15.53 11.40
N LYS A 682 36.45 -15.97 12.63
CA LYS A 682 36.47 -17.39 13.00
C LYS A 682 35.27 -18.14 12.40
N CYS A 683 35.50 -19.35 11.92
CA CYS A 683 34.48 -20.31 11.51
C CYS A 683 34.80 -21.74 12.00
N GLY A 684 33.94 -22.71 11.70
CA GLY A 684 34.12 -24.11 12.09
C GLY A 684 33.72 -24.38 13.55
N GLY A 685 33.79 -25.66 13.96
CA GLY A 685 33.25 -26.12 15.25
C GLY A 685 34.21 -25.97 16.44
N GLY A 686 35.52 -26.06 16.22
CA GLY A 686 36.52 -25.99 17.28
C GLY A 686 36.77 -24.58 17.80
N SER A 687 37.07 -24.45 19.10
CA SER A 687 37.48 -23.19 19.72
C SER A 687 38.86 -22.73 19.24
N SER A 688 39.14 -21.43 19.28
CA SER A 688 40.51 -20.91 19.08
C SER A 688 41.38 -21.07 20.32
N SER A 689 40.81 -21.56 21.41
CA SER A 689 41.50 -22.01 22.62
C SER A 689 41.07 -23.44 22.94
N GLN A 690 41.96 -24.42 22.77
CA GLN A 690 41.67 -25.84 23.03
C GLN A 690 42.68 -26.43 24.00
N SER A 691 42.22 -27.34 24.87
CA SER A 691 43.06 -28.15 25.76
C SER A 691 42.76 -29.61 25.49
N ILE A 692 43.77 -30.37 25.09
CA ILE A 692 43.67 -31.78 24.69
C ILE A 692 44.86 -32.58 25.22
N ASN A 693 44.73 -33.91 25.23
CA ASN A 693 45.85 -34.79 25.55
C ASN A 693 46.69 -35.09 24.30
N LEU A 694 47.98 -35.33 24.50
CA LEU A 694 48.91 -35.73 23.43
C LEU A 694 48.38 -36.99 22.73
N GLY A 695 48.25 -36.94 21.40
CA GLY A 695 47.69 -38.03 20.59
C GLY A 695 46.20 -37.92 20.27
N GLU A 696 45.45 -36.99 20.89
CA GLU A 696 44.06 -36.70 20.52
C GLU A 696 43.99 -35.63 19.40
N PRO A 697 43.09 -35.77 18.40
CA PRO A 697 42.89 -34.72 17.40
C PRO A 697 42.30 -33.46 18.03
N ILE A 698 42.66 -32.29 17.49
CA ILE A 698 41.94 -31.05 17.80
C ILE A 698 40.52 -31.13 17.22
N VAL A 699 39.60 -30.37 17.80
CA VAL A 699 38.34 -30.08 17.11
C VAL A 699 38.64 -29.09 16.00
N ASP A 700 38.41 -29.50 14.75
CA ASP A 700 38.71 -28.68 13.58
C ASP A 700 38.00 -27.32 13.61
N PHE A 701 38.72 -26.28 13.20
CA PHE A 701 38.18 -24.94 13.08
C PHE A 701 38.78 -24.21 11.89
N CYS A 702 38.23 -23.05 11.57
CA CYS A 702 38.71 -22.28 10.44
C CYS A 702 38.68 -20.77 10.72
N TYR A 703 39.29 -20.03 9.81
CA TYR A 703 39.09 -18.59 9.67
C TYR A 703 38.77 -18.25 8.22
N THR A 704 37.88 -17.30 7.99
CA THR A 704 37.71 -16.64 6.69
C THR A 704 38.34 -15.25 6.72
N TRP A 705 38.74 -14.73 5.56
CA TRP A 705 39.29 -13.38 5.48
C TRP A 705 38.70 -12.55 4.34
N SER A 706 38.73 -11.23 4.51
CA SER A 706 38.36 -10.22 3.53
C SER A 706 39.41 -9.09 3.54
N GLY A 707 39.47 -8.29 2.48
CA GLY A 707 40.33 -7.09 2.40
C GLY A 707 41.85 -7.33 2.49
N ALA A 708 42.32 -8.59 2.50
CA ALA A 708 43.73 -8.95 2.66
C ALA A 708 44.33 -9.54 1.38
N GLU A 709 45.56 -9.15 1.06
CA GLU A 709 46.35 -9.71 -0.05
C GLU A 709 47.11 -10.96 0.38
N THR A 710 47.58 -10.98 1.63
CA THR A 710 48.27 -12.13 2.23
C THR A 710 47.62 -12.52 3.54
N VAL A 711 47.53 -13.83 3.80
CA VAL A 711 47.15 -14.37 5.11
C VAL A 711 48.16 -15.42 5.54
N VAL A 712 48.62 -15.35 6.79
CA VAL A 712 49.69 -16.21 7.31
C VAL A 712 49.27 -16.78 8.67
N PRO A 713 48.97 -18.09 8.75
CA PRO A 713 48.78 -18.81 10.00
C PRO A 713 50.13 -19.33 10.53
N GLU A 714 50.48 -19.03 11.79
CA GLU A 714 51.75 -19.42 12.42
C GLU A 714 51.56 -19.81 13.90
N GLY A 715 52.50 -20.57 14.46
CA GLY A 715 52.52 -20.90 15.90
C GLY A 715 51.67 -22.11 16.33
N PHE A 716 51.29 -22.98 15.39
CA PHE A 716 50.57 -24.23 15.68
C PHE A 716 51.54 -25.36 16.09
N PRO A 717 51.14 -26.30 16.95
CA PRO A 717 51.97 -27.45 17.33
C PRO A 717 52.21 -28.39 16.15
N THR A 718 53.35 -29.10 16.19
CA THR A 718 53.68 -30.16 15.23
C THR A 718 52.54 -31.19 15.19
N GLY A 719 52.08 -31.56 13.99
CA GLY A 719 50.94 -32.47 13.80
C GLY A 719 49.57 -31.80 13.61
N VAL A 720 49.46 -30.50 13.92
CA VAL A 720 48.34 -29.65 13.47
C VAL A 720 48.72 -28.98 12.15
N THR A 721 47.84 -29.10 11.17
CA THR A 721 48.05 -28.58 9.81
C THR A 721 47.11 -27.43 9.49
N THR A 722 47.57 -26.50 8.65
CA THR A 722 46.79 -25.37 8.17
C THR A 722 46.69 -25.45 6.65
N SER A 723 45.47 -25.48 6.11
CA SER A 723 45.23 -25.45 4.66
C SER A 723 44.61 -24.10 4.27
N ILE A 724 45.20 -23.42 3.30
CA ILE A 724 44.74 -22.11 2.81
C ILE A 724 44.05 -22.28 1.45
N ASP A 725 42.74 -22.09 1.44
CA ASP A 725 41.93 -22.00 0.24
C ASP A 725 41.79 -20.53 -0.17
N LYS A 726 42.59 -20.12 -1.16
CA LYS A 726 42.58 -18.75 -1.70
C LYS A 726 41.30 -18.42 -2.48
N THR A 727 40.66 -19.43 -3.07
CA THR A 727 39.44 -19.25 -3.87
C THR A 727 38.25 -18.91 -2.96
N ASN A 728 38.09 -19.67 -1.87
CA ASN A 728 37.03 -19.43 -0.88
C ASN A 728 37.46 -18.53 0.27
N ARG A 729 38.67 -17.97 0.22
CA ARG A 729 39.28 -17.12 1.26
C ARG A 729 39.14 -17.70 2.66
N LYS A 730 39.57 -18.96 2.83
CA LYS A 730 39.41 -19.74 4.06
C LYS A 730 40.69 -20.46 4.47
N ILE A 731 41.05 -20.38 5.76
CA ILE A 731 42.10 -21.18 6.39
C ILE A 731 41.44 -22.25 7.23
N SER A 732 41.70 -23.53 6.96
CA SER A 732 41.22 -24.64 7.77
C SER A 732 42.35 -25.17 8.64
N ILE A 733 42.09 -25.38 9.93
CA ILE A 733 43.04 -25.87 10.93
C ILE A 733 42.50 -27.19 11.49
N SER A 734 43.28 -28.25 11.31
CA SER A 734 42.93 -29.62 11.71
C SER A 734 44.17 -30.47 11.98
N GLY A 735 44.01 -31.58 12.69
CA GLY A 735 45.08 -32.56 12.92
C GLY A 735 45.23 -33.02 14.37
N THR A 736 46.27 -33.80 14.62
CA THR A 736 46.58 -34.40 15.93
C THR A 736 47.96 -33.95 16.36
N PRO A 737 48.10 -33.18 17.45
CA PRO A 737 49.41 -32.75 17.92
C PRO A 737 50.32 -33.94 18.27
N ALA A 738 51.57 -33.83 17.85
CA ALA A 738 52.63 -34.81 18.06
C ALA A 738 53.63 -34.40 19.17
N GLU A 739 53.41 -33.25 19.80
CA GLU A 739 54.22 -32.73 20.89
C GLU A 739 53.34 -32.13 22.00
N ALA A 740 53.72 -32.38 23.25
CA ALA A 740 53.09 -31.77 24.41
C ALA A 740 53.69 -30.39 24.69
N GLY A 741 52.85 -29.48 25.17
CA GLY A 741 53.24 -28.11 25.42
C GLY A 741 52.09 -27.14 25.21
N GLU A 742 52.43 -25.86 25.28
CA GLU A 742 51.47 -24.78 25.16
C GLU A 742 51.81 -23.88 23.98
N PHE A 743 50.96 -23.91 22.97
CA PHE A 743 51.22 -23.30 21.66
C PHE A 743 50.30 -22.12 21.44
N ALA A 744 50.87 -20.92 21.42
CA ALA A 744 50.16 -19.71 21.01
C ALA A 744 50.29 -19.55 19.49
N PHE A 745 49.16 -19.48 18.79
CA PHE A 745 49.14 -19.32 17.34
C PHE A 745 48.53 -17.97 16.94
N THR A 746 48.89 -17.50 15.75
CA THR A 746 48.35 -16.29 15.12
C THR A 746 47.91 -16.55 13.69
N VAL A 747 46.88 -15.84 13.26
CA VAL A 747 46.47 -15.69 11.87
C VAL A 747 46.54 -14.22 11.52
N THR A 748 47.52 -13.85 10.69
CA THR A 748 47.81 -12.48 10.30
C THR A 748 47.34 -12.25 8.88
N ALA A 749 46.41 -11.33 8.68
CA ALA A 749 45.96 -10.84 7.39
C ALA A 749 46.57 -9.48 7.10
N THR A 750 47.18 -9.30 5.93
CA THR A 750 47.88 -8.07 5.56
C THR A 750 47.43 -7.60 4.19
N ASN A 751 47.30 -6.28 4.05
CA ASN A 751 47.13 -5.58 2.79
C ASN A 751 47.93 -4.28 2.85
N ASN A 752 48.94 -4.14 1.98
CA ASN A 752 49.91 -3.04 2.03
C ASN A 752 50.47 -2.85 3.46
N ASP A 753 50.21 -1.69 4.08
CA ASP A 753 50.67 -1.33 5.43
C ASP A 753 49.67 -1.68 6.55
N SER A 754 48.48 -2.18 6.21
CA SER A 754 47.45 -2.56 7.18
C SER A 754 47.55 -4.04 7.54
N THR A 755 47.56 -4.35 8.83
CA THR A 755 47.61 -5.72 9.35
C THR A 755 46.47 -5.97 10.33
N PHE A 756 45.89 -7.16 10.27
CA PHE A 756 44.87 -7.64 11.21
C PHE A 756 45.25 -9.03 11.72
N ILE A 757 45.33 -9.18 13.04
CA ILE A 757 45.82 -10.39 13.68
C ILE A 757 44.72 -11.01 14.55
N LYS A 758 44.46 -12.30 14.36
CA LYS A 758 43.72 -13.14 15.31
C LYS A 758 44.66 -14.10 16.01
N SER A 759 44.54 -14.25 17.31
CA SER A 759 45.36 -15.15 18.10
C SER A 759 44.52 -16.25 18.76
N GLY A 760 45.16 -17.37 19.06
CA GLY A 760 44.57 -18.47 19.81
C GLY A 760 45.63 -19.30 20.53
N ARG A 761 45.18 -20.35 21.22
CA ARG A 761 46.03 -21.21 22.05
C ARG A 761 45.61 -22.68 21.92
N ILE A 762 46.59 -23.57 21.81
CA ILE A 762 46.38 -25.02 21.91
C ILE A 762 47.28 -25.52 23.04
N VAL A 763 46.68 -26.11 24.07
CA VAL A 763 47.38 -26.75 25.18
C VAL A 763 47.30 -28.25 24.97
N VAL A 764 48.47 -28.89 24.88
CA VAL A 764 48.60 -30.34 24.68
C VAL A 764 49.28 -30.93 25.91
N THR A 765 48.53 -31.69 26.70
CA THR A 765 49.04 -32.32 27.93
C THR A 765 49.47 -33.75 27.62
N ASP A 766 50.69 -34.16 27.98
CA ASP A 766 51.08 -35.58 27.93
C ASP A 766 50.62 -36.28 29.22
N PRO A 767 49.59 -37.15 29.16
CA PRO A 767 49.10 -37.86 30.35
C PRO A 767 50.11 -38.89 30.89
N ASN A 768 51.17 -39.20 30.14
CA ASN A 768 52.21 -40.16 30.53
C ASN A 768 53.55 -39.48 30.92
N ALA A 769 53.63 -38.15 30.90
CA ALA A 769 54.83 -37.45 31.34
C ALA A 769 55.08 -37.71 32.84
N PRO A 770 56.32 -38.06 33.26
CA PRO A 770 56.64 -38.22 34.67
C PRO A 770 56.38 -36.90 35.40
N ALA A 771 55.63 -36.96 36.50
CA ALA A 771 55.24 -35.78 37.27
C ALA A 771 56.48 -34.96 37.69
N SER A 772 56.67 -33.78 37.10
CA SER A 772 57.58 -32.80 37.67
C SER A 772 56.88 -32.16 38.87
N SER A 773 57.49 -32.30 40.04
CA SER A 773 57.03 -31.69 41.28
C SER A 773 57.12 -30.16 41.21
N SER A 774 55.99 -29.49 41.01
CA SER A 774 55.70 -28.23 41.70
C SER A 774 54.19 -28.16 41.96
N SER A 775 53.84 -28.60 43.17
CA SER A 775 52.56 -28.44 43.86
C SER A 775 52.03 -27.01 43.81
N VAL A 776 50.73 -26.82 43.54
CA VAL A 776 49.66 -26.73 44.56
C VAL A 776 48.31 -26.78 43.81
N GLU A 777 47.48 -27.79 44.10
CA GLU A 777 46.05 -27.78 43.77
C GLU A 777 45.23 -27.11 44.90
N PRO A 778 44.06 -26.53 44.60
CA PRO A 778 42.97 -26.41 45.56
C PRO A 778 42.00 -27.60 45.47
N GLU A 779 41.68 -28.18 46.63
CA GLU A 779 40.66 -29.21 46.82
C GLU A 779 39.23 -28.70 46.51
N SER A 780 38.41 -29.65 46.07
CA SER A 780 36.96 -29.57 45.87
C SER A 780 36.18 -29.48 47.19
N SER A 781 34.99 -28.88 47.20
CA SER A 781 33.75 -29.66 47.42
C SER A 781 32.49 -28.80 47.23
N SER A 782 31.46 -29.43 46.68
CA SER A 782 30.07 -28.99 46.61
C SER A 782 29.35 -29.14 47.96
N GLY A 783 28.47 -28.20 48.31
CA GLY A 783 27.52 -28.35 49.41
C GLY A 783 26.47 -27.23 49.41
N GLU A 784 25.20 -27.62 49.44
CA GLU A 784 24.00 -26.82 49.22
C GLU A 784 23.31 -26.42 50.57
N VAL A 785 22.58 -25.29 50.55
CA VAL A 785 21.47 -24.79 51.41
C VAL A 785 21.69 -24.33 52.89
N VAL A 786 21.12 -23.13 53.16
CA VAL A 786 20.30 -22.66 54.33
C VAL A 786 20.82 -21.44 55.12
N GLU A 787 20.07 -20.34 54.91
CA GLU A 787 19.61 -19.25 55.80
C GLU A 787 20.43 -18.69 57.00
N SER A 788 20.69 -17.38 56.83
CA SER A 788 20.21 -16.28 57.70
C SER A 788 21.11 -15.67 58.78
N SER A 789 21.09 -14.34 58.71
CA SER A 789 20.92 -13.37 59.79
C SER A 789 22.15 -12.74 60.45
N SER A 790 21.96 -11.43 60.69
CA SER A 790 22.79 -10.48 61.43
C SER A 790 24.06 -10.00 60.68
N GLY A 791 24.33 -8.71 60.52
CA GLY A 791 23.71 -7.51 61.04
C GLY A 791 24.72 -6.36 60.91
N THR A 792 24.22 -5.16 60.60
CA THR A 792 24.81 -3.82 60.89
C THR A 792 26.13 -3.42 60.19
N THR A 793 26.08 -2.57 59.16
CA THR A 793 26.28 -1.09 59.12
C THR A 793 27.64 -0.54 59.59
N SER A 794 28.40 0.10 58.69
CA SER A 794 28.63 1.57 58.59
C SER A 794 29.98 1.90 57.92
N ILE A 795 29.95 2.62 56.80
CA ILE A 795 30.29 4.05 56.60
C ILE A 795 31.77 4.31 56.23
N ALA A 796 31.92 4.66 54.95
CA ALA A 796 32.83 5.63 54.33
C ALA A 796 34.16 6.00 55.01
N THR A 797 35.24 5.95 54.22
CA THR A 797 36.06 7.15 54.02
C THR A 797 36.82 7.12 52.69
N ARG A 798 36.78 8.26 52.02
CA ARG A 798 37.40 8.58 50.73
C ARG A 798 38.82 9.06 51.00
N ALA A 799 39.84 8.39 50.51
CA ALA A 799 41.17 8.97 50.37
C ALA A 799 41.93 8.31 49.21
N THR A 800 42.33 9.17 48.29
CA THR A 800 43.20 8.97 47.14
C THR A 800 44.56 8.42 47.55
N ASN A 801 45.00 7.31 46.94
CA ASN A 801 46.40 6.93 46.88
C ASN A 801 46.80 6.73 45.41
N PHE A 802 47.75 7.56 44.96
CA PHE A 802 48.50 7.35 43.73
C PHE A 802 49.43 6.14 43.95
N ALA A 803 49.20 5.04 43.24
CA ALA A 803 50.14 3.92 43.22
C ALA A 803 51.37 4.27 42.36
N THR A 804 52.56 4.06 42.92
CA THR A 804 53.86 4.17 42.23
C THR A 804 54.12 2.92 41.37
N GLU A 805 54.92 3.05 40.30
CA GLU A 805 55.26 2.04 39.26
C GLU A 805 55.77 0.65 39.74
N ALA A 806 55.85 0.39 41.05
CA ALA A 806 56.39 -0.85 41.61
C ALA A 806 55.42 -2.05 41.62
N GLU A 807 54.12 -1.87 41.34
CA GLU A 807 53.11 -2.94 41.34
C GLU A 807 52.66 -3.39 39.94
N THR A 808 53.10 -2.73 38.87
CA THR A 808 52.67 -3.04 37.50
C THR A 808 53.44 -4.23 36.93
N ALA A 809 52.71 -5.29 36.61
CA ALA A 809 53.26 -6.53 36.07
C ALA A 809 52.82 -6.79 34.62
N TYR A 810 51.72 -6.20 34.16
CA TYR A 810 51.16 -6.49 32.83
C TYR A 810 50.48 -5.25 32.22
N TYR A 811 50.69 -5.03 30.93
CA TYR A 811 50.19 -3.88 30.19
C TYR A 811 49.20 -4.35 29.11
N ARG A 812 48.10 -3.61 28.94
CA ARG A 812 47.26 -3.67 27.73
C ARG A 812 47.12 -2.27 27.16
N ILE A 813 47.45 -2.11 25.88
CA ILE A 813 47.36 -0.85 25.17
C ILE A 813 46.28 -1.01 24.11
N PHE A 814 45.38 -0.04 24.02
CA PHE A 814 44.30 0.01 23.05
C PHE A 814 44.39 1.32 22.27
N ASP A 815 43.86 1.34 21.07
CA ASP A 815 43.58 2.62 20.43
C ASP A 815 42.36 3.30 21.06
N MET A 816 42.05 4.50 20.58
CA MET A 816 40.91 5.29 21.07
C MET A 816 39.54 4.66 20.76
N GLN A 817 39.50 3.63 19.90
CA GLN A 817 38.32 2.84 19.56
C GLN A 817 38.22 1.54 20.38
N GLY A 818 39.15 1.31 21.32
CA GLY A 818 39.16 0.14 22.20
C GLY A 818 39.74 -1.12 21.57
N ARG A 819 40.38 -1.03 20.40
CA ARG A 819 41.04 -2.16 19.73
C ARG A 819 42.42 -2.42 20.37
N PRO A 820 42.77 -3.66 20.72
CA PRO A 820 44.04 -3.95 21.38
C PRO A 820 45.22 -3.73 20.41
N LEU A 821 46.15 -2.86 20.80
CA LEU A 821 47.39 -2.56 20.09
C LEU A 821 48.60 -3.33 20.66
N PHE A 822 48.60 -3.64 21.96
CA PHE A 822 49.69 -4.37 22.61
C PHE A 822 49.22 -5.02 23.92
N THR A 823 49.72 -6.21 24.24
CA THR A 823 49.58 -6.82 25.57
C THR A 823 50.86 -7.53 26.01
N GLY A 824 51.37 -7.29 27.21
CA GLY A 824 52.62 -7.92 27.66
C GLY A 824 53.11 -7.51 29.04
N TYR A 825 54.08 -8.25 29.58
CA TYR A 825 54.63 -8.06 30.95
C TYR A 825 55.66 -6.94 31.07
N ARG A 826 56.11 -6.35 29.95
CA ARG A 826 56.98 -5.16 29.92
C ARG A 826 56.39 -4.13 28.97
N MET A 827 56.48 -2.86 29.33
CA MET A 827 56.05 -1.76 28.47
C MET A 827 56.95 -1.71 27.21
N PRO A 828 56.39 -1.50 26.00
CA PRO A 828 57.18 -1.39 24.77
C PRO A 828 58.19 -0.24 24.87
N ALA A 829 59.43 -0.47 24.40
CA ALA A 829 60.49 0.55 24.39
C ALA A 829 60.17 1.76 23.48
N LYS A 830 59.22 1.60 22.54
CA LYS A 830 58.63 2.67 21.72
C LYS A 830 57.13 2.47 21.63
N MET A 831 56.35 3.51 21.93
CA MET A 831 54.89 3.47 21.83
C MET A 831 54.43 3.60 20.37
N PRO A 832 53.27 3.01 19.99
CA PRO A 832 52.66 3.24 18.69
C PRO A 832 52.45 4.73 18.43
N ALA A 833 52.65 5.19 17.18
CA ALA A 833 52.53 6.60 16.77
C ALA A 833 51.06 7.10 16.70
N VAL A 834 50.23 6.71 17.67
CA VAL A 834 48.80 7.03 17.76
C VAL A 834 48.43 7.35 19.22
N ARG A 835 47.35 8.11 19.43
CA ARG A 835 46.77 8.26 20.78
C ARG A 835 46.27 6.89 21.24
N ALA A 836 46.70 6.47 22.43
CA ALA A 836 46.43 5.14 22.93
C ALA A 836 46.01 5.15 24.40
N ILE A 837 45.08 4.27 24.74
CA ILE A 837 44.64 3.97 26.10
C ILE A 837 45.56 2.89 26.65
N VAL A 838 46.35 3.20 27.67
CA VAL A 838 47.20 2.27 28.39
C VAL A 838 46.49 1.83 29.67
N VAL A 839 46.42 0.52 29.89
CA VAL A 839 45.89 -0.10 31.10
C VAL A 839 46.99 -0.97 31.70
N GLU A 840 47.40 -0.62 32.91
CA GLU A 840 48.38 -1.32 33.72
C GLU A 840 47.67 -2.23 34.72
N TYR A 841 48.15 -3.47 34.86
CA TYR A 841 47.62 -4.49 35.74
C TYR A 841 48.69 -4.99 36.71
N SER A 842 48.26 -5.34 37.91
CA SER A 842 49.08 -5.98 38.94
C SER A 842 49.27 -7.47 38.64
N ASN A 843 50.19 -8.12 39.38
CA ASN A 843 50.39 -9.58 39.30
C ASN A 843 49.11 -10.39 39.60
N SER A 844 48.16 -9.84 40.36
CA SER A 844 46.86 -10.48 40.66
C SER A 844 45.77 -10.16 39.62
N GLY A 845 46.10 -9.46 38.52
CA GLY A 845 45.17 -9.14 37.44
C GLY A 845 44.26 -7.94 37.72
N SER A 846 44.44 -7.22 38.85
CA SER A 846 43.70 -6.00 39.15
C SER A 846 44.29 -4.80 38.39
N VAL A 847 43.44 -3.91 37.86
CA VAL A 847 43.88 -2.69 37.17
C VAL A 847 44.55 -1.75 38.19
N VAL A 848 45.83 -1.50 37.98
CA VAL A 848 46.64 -0.57 38.77
C VAL A 848 46.42 0.85 38.27
N ARG A 849 46.45 1.05 36.95
CA ARG A 849 46.30 2.39 36.34
C ARG A 849 45.71 2.32 34.95
N ARG A 850 44.95 3.35 34.57
CA ARG A 850 44.51 3.60 33.19
C ARG A 850 44.76 5.06 32.81
N TYR A 851 45.45 5.29 31.70
CA TYR A 851 45.73 6.63 31.20
C TYR A 851 45.81 6.66 29.67
N ILE A 852 45.69 7.85 29.10
CA ILE A 852 45.85 8.07 27.66
C ILE A 852 47.22 8.70 27.45
N THR A 853 48.06 8.10 26.61
CA THR A 853 49.32 8.71 26.18
C THR A 853 49.14 9.43 24.84
N ALA A 854 49.83 10.55 24.66
CA ALA A 854 49.85 11.32 23.43
C ALA A 854 51.31 11.69 23.10
N LYS A 855 51.87 11.05 22.07
CA LYS A 855 53.20 11.29 21.45
C LYS A 855 54.40 11.31 22.42
N TYR A 856 55.37 10.41 22.17
CA TYR A 856 56.80 10.71 22.36
C TYR A 856 57.46 10.71 20.99
#